data_AF-A0A3A1N921-F1
#
_entry.id   AF-A0A3A1N921-F1
#
_cell.length_a   1.000
_cell.length_b   1.000
_cell.length_c   1.000
_cell.angle_alpha   90.00
_cell.angle_beta   90.00
_cell.angle_gamma   90.00
#
_symmetry.space_group_name_H-M   'P 1'
#
loop_
_entity.id
_entity.type
_entity.pdbx_description
1 polymer ?
#
loop_
_entity_poly.entity_id
_entity_poly.type
_entity_poly.pdbx_seq_one_letter_code
_entity_poly.pdbx_strand_id
1 'polypeptide(L)'
;MKNLFLKPVFLAVSILIVTLFGVAGYHYALGYPAWATMLAGILIGIVLLVLLKILLTWLAPLVKKVPLTFVTTLFGGFLTLYILRMYAFRWPSVLFYGLSFFGFICLVLLTLGLRQIIKKNNAKAGTPLVVLSVVLVVLGFYGFNSLDGDPYEDTSSAEETVDVTYLSEMGIENPATKGNFEVDVFTYGSGTDEKRPEYAEGVKMKTPTVDASLLLPEWKGKKKKWREKYWGFGVDSFPLNARVYMPKGDGPFPMVMMVHGNHSMLDYSDGGYAYLGKVLASRGILGVSVDENFINGHWSGDFMGKEMPTRGWLLLKHLEQWKKWNEDSSSDLAGKVDLDNIILVGHSRGGEAVSIAAAFNTLDRFPDNGNEKFDFGFGIKGVITIAPTDYRYKREISLKDINYLSIQGAYDSDETSFWGMRPYHRLKFSENFEGFKAGLYMNHANHGQFNSTWGRSDFGAPMKWLLNLKPLVKGEEQRQVAKVYVSAFAEAVLKGSKVYQPMFKNVDLVSDWLPKEDYRSQYSDIYKNVLVNFEGDLDVTSSPNGIKLSAENFKFWRETELESRDGGSQQNNALVLGWQYGANASKDSIPIYSIALPDTISDFGMVDTLALSMAMGNISELKTKDKKGKNIEAPKIGFNFSVVLKDSLGNSASVALDKENRLPSTIKTKFTKFKFLDKDMIGKDSEVQLKSCYIPISSFLEKTDSLKLNKLQSIHLVFDKDSLGVVVLDDIGFYKRVERDTIQ
;
A
#
# COMPACT_ATOMS: atom_id res chain seq x y z
N MET A 1 38.53 35.95 -24.04
CA MET A 1 37.96 34.83 -23.23
C MET A 1 38.48 34.75 -21.79
N LYS A 2 39.77 34.99 -21.48
CA LYS A 2 40.36 34.81 -20.12
C LYS A 2 39.73 35.64 -18.97
N ASN A 3 39.21 36.86 -19.22
CA ASN A 3 38.59 37.70 -18.17
C ASN A 3 37.09 37.44 -17.90
N LEU A 4 36.45 36.56 -18.70
CA LEU A 4 35.01 36.33 -18.65
C LEU A 4 34.59 35.28 -17.60
N PHE A 5 35.45 34.30 -17.35
CA PHE A 5 35.25 33.22 -16.37
C PHE A 5 35.34 33.71 -14.91
N LEU A 6 35.83 34.93 -14.70
CA LEU A 6 36.00 35.57 -13.39
C LEU A 6 34.87 36.54 -13.03
N LYS A 7 33.76 36.53 -13.79
CA LYS A 7 32.55 37.31 -13.45
C LYS A 7 31.73 36.54 -12.40
N PRO A 8 31.44 37.12 -11.22
CA PRO A 8 30.75 36.47 -10.11
C PRO A 8 29.45 35.76 -10.52
N VAL A 9 28.62 36.43 -11.33
CA VAL A 9 27.36 35.86 -11.83
C VAL A 9 27.58 34.60 -12.69
N PHE A 10 28.58 34.59 -13.57
CA PHE A 10 28.89 33.40 -14.38
C PHE A 10 29.40 32.25 -13.52
N LEU A 11 30.25 32.56 -12.53
CA LEU A 11 30.76 31.57 -11.59
C LEU A 11 29.63 30.99 -10.74
N ALA A 12 28.69 31.82 -10.27
CA ALA A 12 27.51 31.38 -9.52
C ALA A 12 26.62 30.44 -10.34
N VAL A 13 26.27 30.81 -11.59
CA VAL A 13 25.50 29.94 -12.50
C VAL A 13 26.23 28.62 -12.74
N SER A 14 27.54 28.68 -13.00
CA SER A 14 28.34 27.49 -13.29
C SER A 14 28.41 26.55 -12.09
N ILE A 15 28.68 27.07 -10.88
CA ILE A 15 28.71 26.28 -9.65
C ILE A 15 27.36 25.60 -9.41
N LEU A 16 26.25 26.35 -9.53
CA LEU A 16 24.91 25.81 -9.32
C LEU A 16 24.65 24.61 -10.24
N ILE A 17 24.83 24.81 -11.54
CA ILE A 17 24.51 23.79 -12.55
C ILE A 17 25.41 22.58 -12.42
N VAL A 18 26.72 22.78 -12.28
CA VAL A 18 27.66 21.68 -12.13
C VAL A 18 27.35 20.87 -10.86
N THR A 19 27.00 21.54 -9.77
CA THR A 19 26.59 20.87 -8.52
C THR A 19 25.33 20.04 -8.75
N LEU A 20 24.28 20.61 -9.34
CA LEU A 20 23.02 19.88 -9.54
C LEU A 20 23.17 18.72 -10.55
N PHE A 21 24.02 18.86 -11.57
CA PHE A 21 24.36 17.76 -12.49
C PHE A 21 25.18 16.67 -11.81
N GLY A 22 26.11 17.04 -10.92
CA GLY A 22 26.84 16.09 -10.08
C GLY A 22 25.89 15.32 -9.17
N VAL A 23 24.98 16.03 -8.49
CA VAL A 23 23.94 15.42 -7.65
C VAL A 23 23.05 14.47 -8.46
N ALA A 24 22.60 14.89 -9.64
CA ALA A 24 21.84 14.03 -10.54
C ALA A 24 22.64 12.80 -10.94
N GLY A 25 23.89 12.96 -11.36
CA GLY A 25 24.78 11.85 -11.75
C GLY A 25 25.05 10.88 -10.62
N TYR A 26 25.28 11.37 -9.39
CA TYR A 26 25.52 10.55 -8.20
C TYR A 26 24.35 9.58 -7.93
N HIS A 27 23.12 10.05 -8.13
CA HIS A 27 21.91 9.26 -7.90
C HIS A 27 21.40 8.52 -9.15
N TYR A 28 22.04 8.68 -10.31
CA TYR A 28 21.62 8.02 -11.54
C TYR A 28 22.21 6.60 -11.62
N ALA A 29 21.36 5.59 -11.39
CA ALA A 29 21.77 4.18 -11.31
C ALA A 29 22.01 3.55 -12.70
N LEU A 30 23.23 3.71 -13.22
CA LEU A 30 23.68 3.11 -14.49
C LEU A 30 24.40 1.76 -14.31
N GLY A 31 24.51 1.26 -13.08
CA GLY A 31 25.33 0.09 -12.75
C GLY A 31 26.84 0.38 -12.58
N TYR A 32 27.22 1.66 -12.48
CA TYR A 32 28.59 2.09 -12.14
C TYR A 32 28.62 2.70 -10.72
N PRO A 33 29.80 2.76 -10.07
CA PRO A 33 29.94 3.41 -8.77
C PRO A 33 29.47 4.87 -8.78
N ALA A 34 28.76 5.30 -7.73
CA ALA A 34 28.12 6.61 -7.66
C ALA A 34 29.09 7.80 -7.86
N TRP A 35 30.35 7.68 -7.43
CA TRP A 35 31.35 8.73 -7.66
C TRP A 35 31.71 8.89 -9.15
N ALA A 36 31.71 7.79 -9.92
CA ALA A 36 32.05 7.82 -11.33
C ALA A 36 30.90 8.45 -12.15
N THR A 37 29.66 8.10 -11.82
CA THR A 37 28.47 8.69 -12.44
C THR A 37 28.29 10.17 -12.05
N MET A 38 28.67 10.55 -10.83
CA MET A 38 28.75 11.96 -10.40
C MET A 38 29.74 12.76 -11.25
N LEU A 39 30.96 12.24 -11.47
CA LEU A 39 31.96 12.90 -12.32
C LEU A 39 31.48 13.02 -13.77
N ALA A 40 30.83 11.98 -14.31
CA ALA A 40 30.22 12.04 -15.63
C ALA A 40 29.12 13.11 -15.69
N GLY A 41 28.25 13.19 -14.67
CA GLY A 41 27.24 14.23 -14.54
C GLY A 41 27.85 15.63 -14.56
N ILE A 42 28.88 15.87 -13.73
CA ILE A 42 29.64 17.13 -13.68
C ILE A 42 30.18 17.51 -15.07
N LEU A 43 30.82 16.56 -15.77
CA LEU A 43 31.37 16.79 -17.10
C LEU A 43 30.27 17.15 -18.12
N ILE A 44 29.14 16.44 -18.10
CA ILE A 44 27.98 16.73 -18.95
C ILE A 44 27.47 18.15 -18.68
N GLY A 45 27.33 18.53 -17.40
CA GLY A 45 26.90 19.87 -17.00
C GLY A 45 27.84 20.97 -17.52
N ILE A 46 29.16 20.77 -17.42
CA ILE A 46 30.17 21.72 -17.94
C ILE A 46 30.07 21.84 -19.47
N VAL A 47 30.02 20.71 -20.18
CA VAL A 47 29.94 20.69 -21.65
C VAL A 47 28.66 21.36 -22.14
N LEU A 48 27.51 21.04 -21.54
CA LEU A 48 26.22 21.61 -21.91
C LEU A 48 26.19 23.12 -21.69
N LEU A 49 26.72 23.60 -20.57
CA LEU A 49 26.87 25.04 -20.28
C LEU A 49 27.70 25.76 -21.34
N VAL A 50 28.84 25.19 -21.73
CA VAL A 50 29.75 25.78 -22.72
C VAL A 50 29.10 25.79 -24.10
N LEU A 51 28.51 24.68 -24.53
CA LEU A 51 27.86 24.56 -25.83
C LEU A 51 26.68 25.53 -25.97
N LEU A 52 25.78 25.58 -24.98
CA LEU A 52 24.64 26.49 -25.00
C LEU A 52 25.08 27.95 -24.99
N LYS A 53 26.14 28.28 -24.25
CA LYS A 53 26.69 29.63 -24.25
C LYS A 53 27.28 30.02 -25.62
N ILE A 54 28.01 29.12 -26.27
CA ILE A 54 28.55 29.35 -27.63
C ILE A 54 27.40 29.57 -28.61
N LEU A 55 26.40 28.66 -28.61
CA LEU A 55 25.23 28.73 -29.47
C LEU A 55 24.45 30.05 -29.29
N LEU A 56 24.15 30.42 -28.04
CA LEU A 56 23.42 31.66 -27.75
C LEU A 56 24.24 32.91 -28.09
N THR A 57 25.57 32.85 -27.94
CA THR A 57 26.45 33.97 -28.34
C THR A 57 26.46 34.14 -29.86
N TRP A 58 26.39 33.04 -30.62
CA TRP A 58 26.26 33.08 -32.08
C TRP A 58 24.91 33.63 -32.54
N LEU A 59 23.81 33.31 -31.83
CA LEU A 59 22.46 33.79 -32.15
C LEU A 59 22.17 35.23 -31.70
N ALA A 60 22.93 35.75 -30.74
CA ALA A 60 22.65 37.04 -30.12
C ALA A 60 22.78 38.31 -30.98
N PRO A 61 23.49 38.37 -32.12
CA PRO A 61 23.43 39.53 -33.04
C PRO A 61 22.00 39.88 -33.50
N LEU A 62 21.05 38.95 -33.35
CA LEU A 62 19.63 39.12 -33.62
C LEU A 62 18.88 39.95 -32.56
N VAL A 63 19.47 40.22 -31.38
CA VAL A 63 18.82 40.88 -30.24
C VAL A 63 19.65 42.09 -29.77
N LYS A 64 19.39 43.27 -30.32
CA LYS A 64 20.29 44.45 -30.26
C LYS A 64 20.31 45.28 -28.96
N LYS A 65 19.76 44.83 -27.83
CA LYS A 65 19.50 45.73 -26.67
C LYS A 65 20.06 45.34 -25.28
N VAL A 66 20.82 44.25 -25.13
CA VAL A 66 21.26 43.79 -23.78
C VAL A 66 22.72 43.30 -23.80
N PRO A 67 23.51 43.47 -22.71
CA PRO A 67 24.89 42.96 -22.64
C PRO A 67 24.98 41.46 -22.95
N LEU A 68 25.57 41.15 -24.11
CA LEU A 68 25.64 39.82 -24.70
C LEU A 68 26.04 38.72 -23.71
N THR A 69 27.09 38.96 -22.92
CA THR A 69 27.59 37.97 -21.96
C THR A 69 26.61 37.66 -20.83
N PHE A 70 25.82 38.64 -20.40
CA PHE A 70 24.88 38.50 -19.31
C PHE A 70 23.67 37.67 -19.76
N VAL A 71 23.12 38.00 -20.94
CA VAL A 71 22.01 37.26 -21.56
C VAL A 71 22.38 35.81 -21.79
N THR A 72 23.49 35.55 -22.48
CA THR A 72 23.85 34.18 -22.87
C THR A 72 24.17 33.28 -21.67
N THR A 73 24.71 33.87 -20.58
CA THR A 73 24.96 33.15 -19.32
C THR A 73 23.66 32.78 -18.60
N LEU A 74 22.73 33.72 -18.47
CA LEU A 74 21.47 33.47 -17.76
C LEU A 74 20.53 32.57 -18.57
N PHE A 75 20.39 32.80 -19.87
CA PHE A 75 19.56 31.95 -20.74
C PHE A 75 20.16 30.54 -20.90
N GLY A 76 21.47 30.42 -21.08
CA GLY A 76 22.14 29.12 -21.13
C GLY A 76 22.01 28.36 -19.82
N GLY A 77 22.14 29.07 -18.69
CA GLY A 77 21.91 28.50 -17.36
C GLY A 77 20.46 28.03 -17.17
N PHE A 78 19.48 28.86 -17.53
CA PHE A 78 18.06 28.52 -17.45
C PHE A 78 17.70 27.30 -18.30
N LEU A 79 18.17 27.25 -19.56
CA LEU A 79 17.93 26.10 -20.44
C LEU A 79 18.57 24.81 -19.91
N THR A 80 19.73 24.93 -19.27
CA THR A 80 20.39 23.80 -18.61
C THR A 80 19.59 23.31 -17.40
N LEU A 81 19.09 24.23 -16.57
CA LEU A 81 18.19 23.91 -15.46
C LEU A 81 16.88 23.29 -15.95
N TYR A 82 16.34 23.75 -17.07
CA TYR A 82 15.16 23.16 -17.70
C TYR A 82 15.38 21.70 -18.09
N ILE A 83 16.50 21.39 -18.77
CA ILE A 83 16.88 20.01 -19.13
C ILE A 83 17.03 19.16 -17.86
N LEU A 84 17.73 19.68 -16.85
CA LEU A 84 17.96 18.97 -15.61
C LEU A 84 16.65 18.66 -14.86
N ARG A 85 15.72 19.61 -14.84
CA ARG A 85 14.38 19.38 -14.30
C ARG A 85 13.65 18.27 -15.07
N MET A 86 13.64 18.32 -16.40
CA MET A 86 12.85 17.39 -17.21
C MET A 86 13.34 15.95 -17.12
N TYR A 87 14.65 15.73 -17.05
CA TYR A 87 15.23 14.39 -17.19
C TYR A 87 15.86 13.83 -15.92
N ALA A 88 16.27 14.66 -14.96
CA ALA A 88 16.90 14.20 -13.72
C ALA A 88 16.02 14.42 -12.49
N PHE A 89 15.61 15.67 -12.23
CA PHE A 89 14.89 15.97 -10.98
C PHE A 89 13.42 15.60 -11.04
N ARG A 90 12.74 15.93 -12.14
CA ARG A 90 11.29 15.76 -12.37
C ARG A 90 10.39 16.44 -11.33
N TRP A 91 10.97 17.31 -10.50
CA TRP A 91 10.27 18.11 -9.51
C TRP A 91 9.32 19.12 -10.18
N PRO A 92 8.24 19.53 -9.50
CA PRO A 92 7.36 20.58 -9.98
C PRO A 92 8.10 21.89 -10.26
N SER A 93 7.70 22.58 -11.34
CA SER A 93 8.41 23.76 -11.88
C SER A 93 8.67 24.80 -10.81
N VAL A 94 7.62 25.16 -10.07
CA VAL A 94 7.65 26.24 -9.07
C VAL A 94 8.68 25.93 -8.00
N LEU A 95 8.70 24.69 -7.52
CA LEU A 95 9.64 24.27 -6.48
C LEU A 95 11.07 24.19 -6.99
N PHE A 96 11.29 23.51 -8.12
CA PHE A 96 12.64 23.32 -8.67
C PHE A 96 13.29 24.65 -9.03
N TYR A 97 12.58 25.52 -9.76
CA TYR A 97 13.12 26.82 -10.14
C TYR A 97 13.19 27.79 -8.95
N GLY A 98 12.25 27.73 -8.01
CA GLY A 98 12.30 28.53 -6.79
C GLY A 98 13.54 28.22 -5.95
N LEU A 99 13.82 26.94 -5.70
CA LEU A 99 15.00 26.51 -4.96
C LEU A 99 16.30 26.74 -5.75
N SER A 100 16.27 26.54 -7.07
CA SER A 100 17.43 26.87 -7.93
C SER A 100 17.74 28.36 -7.91
N PHE A 101 16.71 29.22 -7.93
CA PHE A 101 16.87 30.67 -7.86
C PHE A 101 17.38 31.12 -6.48
N PHE A 102 16.87 30.52 -5.41
CA PHE A 102 17.39 30.74 -4.06
C PHE A 102 18.87 30.36 -3.94
N GLY A 103 19.25 29.17 -4.44
CA GLY A 103 20.64 28.72 -4.51
C GLY A 103 21.51 29.65 -5.35
N PHE A 104 20.98 30.15 -6.48
CA PHE A 104 21.66 31.14 -7.32
C PHE A 104 21.95 32.44 -6.55
N ILE A 105 21.00 32.99 -5.80
CA ILE A 105 21.20 34.20 -4.97
C ILE A 105 22.32 33.97 -3.95
N CYS A 106 22.29 32.84 -3.24
CA CYS A 106 23.32 32.50 -2.25
C CYS A 106 24.72 32.43 -2.90
N LEU A 107 24.83 31.80 -4.08
CA LEU A 107 26.09 31.69 -4.82
C LEU A 107 26.55 33.04 -5.39
N VAL A 108 25.64 33.93 -5.80
CA VAL A 108 26.00 35.29 -6.23
C VAL A 108 26.60 36.07 -5.06
N LEU A 109 25.98 36.03 -3.88
CA LEU A 109 26.51 36.67 -2.66
C LEU A 109 27.89 36.12 -2.30
N LEU A 110 28.06 34.80 -2.33
CA LEU A 110 29.33 34.13 -2.05
C LEU A 110 30.43 34.55 -3.02
N THR A 111 30.17 34.46 -4.32
CA THR A 111 31.16 34.77 -5.36
C THR A 111 31.50 36.26 -5.41
N LEU A 112 30.54 37.15 -5.11
CA LEU A 112 30.80 38.59 -4.96
C LEU A 112 31.64 38.89 -3.72
N GLY A 113 31.30 38.29 -2.57
CA GLY A 113 32.03 38.45 -1.32
C GLY A 113 33.48 37.98 -1.45
N LEU A 114 33.70 36.77 -1.95
CA LEU A 114 35.04 36.22 -2.21
C LEU A 114 35.83 37.08 -3.20
N ARG A 115 35.19 37.60 -4.25
CA ARG A 115 35.86 38.53 -5.18
C ARG A 115 36.28 39.83 -4.49
N GLN A 116 35.46 40.36 -3.59
CA GLN A 116 35.76 41.59 -2.85
C GLN A 116 36.94 41.38 -1.89
N ILE A 117 37.02 40.22 -1.24
CA ILE A 117 38.13 39.84 -0.35
C ILE A 117 39.41 39.57 -1.15
N ILE A 118 39.38 38.59 -2.07
CA ILE A 118 40.57 38.05 -2.71
C ILE A 118 41.11 39.00 -3.80
N LYS A 119 40.23 39.53 -4.65
CA LYS A 119 40.65 40.30 -5.84
C LYS A 119 40.74 41.80 -5.58
N LYS A 120 39.92 42.32 -4.66
CA LYS A 120 39.86 43.76 -4.34
C LYS A 120 40.43 44.11 -2.96
N ASN A 121 40.93 43.11 -2.22
CA ASN A 121 41.52 43.27 -0.88
C ASN A 121 40.64 44.09 0.09
N ASN A 122 39.31 43.96 -0.01
CA ASN A 122 38.35 44.72 0.77
C ASN A 122 37.49 43.78 1.62
N ALA A 123 38.07 43.31 2.72
CA ALA A 123 37.42 42.41 3.66
C ALA A 123 36.17 43.02 4.31
N LYS A 124 36.15 44.33 4.55
CA LYS A 124 35.01 45.03 5.19
C LYS A 124 33.73 44.92 4.37
N ALA A 125 33.82 45.01 3.04
CA ALA A 125 32.67 44.86 2.16
C ALA A 125 32.39 43.40 1.75
N GLY A 126 33.40 42.53 1.73
CA GLY A 126 33.24 41.15 1.29
C GLY A 126 32.75 40.18 2.37
N THR A 127 33.21 40.34 3.61
CA THR A 127 32.86 39.44 4.73
C THR A 127 31.35 39.38 4.99
N PRO A 128 30.61 40.51 5.04
CA PRO A 128 29.16 40.47 5.26
C PRO A 128 28.40 39.69 4.17
N LEU A 129 28.85 39.75 2.91
CA LEU A 129 28.23 39.03 1.80
C LEU A 129 28.43 37.51 1.91
N VAL A 130 29.64 37.09 2.30
CA VAL A 130 29.94 35.67 2.54
C VAL A 130 29.13 35.15 3.73
N VAL A 131 29.13 35.89 4.84
CA VAL A 131 28.35 35.54 6.04
C VAL A 131 26.87 35.44 5.71
N LEU A 132 26.30 36.42 5.00
CA LEU A 132 24.91 36.41 4.60
C LEU A 132 24.58 35.21 3.70
N SER A 133 25.45 34.86 2.75
CA SER A 133 25.30 33.66 1.91
C SER A 133 25.22 32.39 2.75
N VAL A 134 26.16 32.20 3.68
CA VAL A 134 26.19 31.02 4.56
C VAL A 134 24.96 30.97 5.46
N VAL A 135 24.57 32.10 6.05
CA VAL A 135 23.37 32.20 6.90
C VAL A 135 22.12 31.84 6.11
N LEU A 136 21.96 32.35 4.88
CA LEU A 136 20.82 32.01 4.03
C LEU A 136 20.79 30.51 3.68
N VAL A 137 21.93 29.91 3.36
CA VAL A 137 22.00 28.46 3.10
C VAL A 137 21.58 27.65 4.34
N VAL A 138 22.09 28.02 5.52
CA VAL A 138 21.74 27.34 6.78
C VAL A 138 20.26 27.52 7.10
N LEU A 139 19.71 28.74 6.99
CA LEU A 139 18.29 29.01 7.22
C LEU A 139 17.39 28.33 6.18
N GLY A 140 17.82 28.26 4.92
CA GLY A 140 17.11 27.56 3.87
C GLY A 140 17.07 26.05 4.11
N PHE A 141 18.20 25.46 4.53
CA PHE A 141 18.26 24.05 4.92
C PHE A 141 17.41 23.76 6.15
N TYR A 142 17.49 24.60 7.19
CA TYR A 142 16.67 24.48 8.39
C TYR A 142 15.18 24.61 8.05
N GLY A 143 14.80 25.63 7.27
CA GLY A 143 13.43 25.86 6.83
C GLY A 143 12.88 24.68 6.03
N PHE A 144 13.66 24.14 5.08
CA PHE A 144 13.24 22.98 4.27
C PHE A 144 13.05 21.71 5.10
N ASN A 145 13.89 21.47 6.11
CA ASN A 145 13.73 20.31 7.01
C ASN A 145 12.66 20.53 8.08
N SER A 146 12.38 21.77 8.47
CA SER A 146 11.30 22.08 9.42
C SER A 146 9.89 21.82 8.86
N LEU A 147 9.78 21.58 7.55
CA LEU A 147 8.52 21.18 6.90
C LEU A 147 8.12 19.74 7.20
N ASP A 148 9.04 18.92 7.71
CA ASP A 148 8.76 17.55 8.15
C ASP A 148 7.94 17.53 9.43
N GLY A 149 7.04 16.57 9.55
CA GLY A 149 6.21 16.39 10.73
C GLY A 149 4.83 15.87 10.38
N ASP A 150 4.20 15.31 11.40
CA ASP A 150 2.82 14.87 11.31
C ASP A 150 1.89 15.96 11.85
N PRO A 151 1.08 16.63 11.02
CA PRO A 151 0.09 17.58 11.50
C PRO A 151 -1.14 16.90 12.14
N TYR A 152 -1.20 15.56 12.14
CA TYR A 152 -2.35 14.77 12.58
C TYR A 152 -2.07 13.92 13.84
N GLU A 153 -0.92 14.11 14.51
CA GLU A 153 -0.49 13.33 15.69
C GLU A 153 -1.58 13.34 16.80
N ASP A 154 -2.25 14.49 17.03
CA ASP A 154 -3.34 14.66 18.01
C ASP A 154 -4.69 14.02 17.63
N THR A 155 -4.75 13.32 16.49
CA THR A 155 -5.97 12.65 15.98
C THR A 155 -5.89 11.13 16.03
N SER A 156 -4.76 10.57 16.50
CA SER A 156 -4.65 9.13 16.66
C SER A 156 -5.51 8.65 17.82
N SER A 157 -6.33 7.62 17.57
CA SER A 157 -7.19 7.02 18.59
C SER A 157 -6.49 5.89 19.35
N ALA A 158 -5.20 5.65 19.09
CA ALA A 158 -4.44 4.50 19.62
C ALA A 158 -4.43 4.38 21.15
N GLU A 159 -4.82 5.43 21.87
CA GLU A 159 -4.96 5.46 23.32
C GLU A 159 -6.35 5.05 23.85
N GLU A 160 -7.36 4.92 22.99
CA GLU A 160 -8.68 4.41 23.42
C GLU A 160 -8.64 2.90 23.64
N THR A 161 -8.86 2.50 24.88
CA THR A 161 -8.95 1.09 25.28
C THR A 161 -10.41 0.62 25.20
N VAL A 162 -10.67 -0.38 24.37
CA VAL A 162 -11.86 -1.24 24.54
C VAL A 162 -11.46 -2.33 25.52
N ASP A 163 -12.37 -2.68 26.44
CA ASP A 163 -12.21 -3.80 27.35
C ASP A 163 -12.30 -5.11 26.55
N VAL A 164 -11.16 -5.58 26.05
CA VAL A 164 -11.03 -6.82 25.30
C VAL A 164 -10.01 -7.73 25.99
N THR A 165 -10.32 -9.02 26.06
CA THR A 165 -9.34 -10.03 26.47
C THR A 165 -8.42 -10.33 25.29
N TYR A 166 -7.12 -10.13 25.46
CA TYR A 166 -6.16 -10.38 24.39
C TYR A 166 -5.99 -11.89 24.15
N LEU A 167 -5.65 -12.28 22.92
CA LEU A 167 -5.38 -13.68 22.61
C LEU A 167 -4.21 -14.24 23.45
N SER A 168 -3.23 -13.40 23.79
CA SER A 168 -2.12 -13.79 24.67
C SER A 168 -2.57 -14.12 26.10
N GLU A 169 -3.55 -13.39 26.64
CA GLU A 169 -4.15 -13.66 27.95
C GLU A 169 -4.96 -14.96 27.96
N MET A 170 -5.48 -15.35 26.79
CA MET A 170 -6.10 -16.65 26.55
C MET A 170 -5.08 -17.78 26.33
N GLY A 171 -3.78 -17.50 26.47
CA GLY A 171 -2.70 -18.48 26.32
C GLY A 171 -2.33 -18.80 24.87
N ILE A 172 -2.83 -18.03 23.89
CA ILE A 172 -2.48 -18.21 22.48
C ILE A 172 -1.12 -17.55 22.21
N GLU A 173 -0.20 -18.32 21.66
CA GLU A 173 1.14 -17.83 21.32
C GLU A 173 1.09 -16.82 20.16
N ASN A 174 1.83 -15.71 20.28
CA ASN A 174 2.01 -14.75 19.19
C ASN A 174 2.60 -15.44 17.95
N PRO A 175 1.92 -15.45 16.80
CA PRO A 175 2.36 -16.20 15.61
C PRO A 175 3.63 -15.62 14.95
N ALA A 176 4.08 -14.43 15.37
CA ALA A 176 5.33 -13.82 14.93
C ALA A 176 6.57 -14.30 15.71
N THR A 177 6.40 -15.13 16.75
CA THR A 177 7.51 -15.74 17.49
C THR A 177 8.09 -16.93 16.73
N LYS A 178 9.37 -17.20 16.99
CA LYS A 178 10.07 -18.36 16.43
C LYS A 178 9.43 -19.65 16.98
N GLY A 179 9.10 -20.57 16.09
CA GLY A 179 8.58 -21.90 16.46
C GLY A 179 9.69 -22.92 16.79
N ASN A 180 9.29 -24.19 16.83
CA ASN A 180 10.11 -25.31 17.31
C ASN A 180 11.07 -25.90 16.27
N PHE A 181 10.91 -25.60 14.99
CA PHE A 181 11.74 -26.15 13.94
C PHE A 181 13.04 -25.35 13.78
N GLU A 182 14.16 -26.06 13.62
CA GLU A 182 15.35 -25.48 13.01
C GLU A 182 15.08 -25.17 11.53
N VAL A 183 15.76 -24.15 11.01
CA VAL A 183 15.54 -23.66 9.64
C VAL A 183 16.81 -23.80 8.82
N ASP A 184 16.71 -24.53 7.71
CA ASP A 184 17.72 -24.54 6.66
C ASP A 184 17.43 -23.44 5.64
N VAL A 185 18.48 -22.71 5.26
CA VAL A 185 18.40 -21.60 4.30
C VAL A 185 19.34 -21.88 3.14
N PHE A 186 18.80 -21.86 1.92
CA PHE A 186 19.58 -22.08 0.70
C PHE A 186 18.92 -21.38 -0.49
N THR A 187 19.61 -21.38 -1.64
CA THR A 187 19.07 -20.87 -2.90
C THR A 187 19.01 -21.97 -3.94
N TYR A 188 18.07 -21.83 -4.87
CA TYR A 188 18.07 -22.55 -6.14
C TYR A 188 18.00 -21.55 -7.29
N GLY A 189 18.49 -21.95 -8.47
CA GLY A 189 18.52 -21.10 -9.65
C GLY A 189 19.27 -21.73 -10.82
N SER A 190 19.45 -20.98 -11.91
CA SER A 190 20.16 -21.50 -13.09
C SER A 190 21.66 -21.79 -12.83
N GLY A 191 22.25 -21.13 -11.83
CA GLY A 191 23.69 -21.22 -11.54
C GLY A 191 24.55 -20.44 -12.53
N THR A 192 23.96 -19.53 -13.29
CA THR A 192 24.62 -18.78 -14.37
C THR A 192 24.52 -17.26 -14.20
N ASP A 193 24.06 -16.78 -13.04
CA ASP A 193 23.89 -15.35 -12.81
C ASP A 193 25.24 -14.63 -12.75
N GLU A 194 25.45 -13.62 -13.60
CA GLU A 194 26.73 -12.90 -13.66
C GLU A 194 26.92 -11.87 -12.54
N LYS A 195 25.85 -11.51 -11.81
CA LYS A 195 25.85 -10.39 -10.86
C LYS A 195 25.71 -10.85 -9.42
N ARG A 196 25.06 -11.99 -9.20
CA ARG A 196 24.62 -12.46 -7.89
C ARG A 196 25.26 -13.82 -7.57
N PRO A 197 26.30 -13.86 -6.72
CA PRO A 197 26.96 -15.11 -6.33
C PRO A 197 26.00 -16.17 -5.81
N GLU A 198 24.93 -15.78 -5.10
CA GLU A 198 23.91 -16.67 -4.56
C GLU A 198 23.08 -17.41 -5.62
N TYR A 199 23.01 -16.89 -6.85
CA TYR A 199 22.34 -17.52 -8.00
C TYR A 199 23.35 -18.02 -9.06
N ALA A 200 24.64 -18.01 -8.71
CA ALA A 200 25.75 -18.54 -9.49
C ALA A 200 26.36 -19.75 -8.77
N GLU A 201 27.54 -19.60 -8.17
CA GLU A 201 28.24 -20.65 -7.42
C GLU A 201 27.52 -21.04 -6.13
N GLY A 202 26.69 -20.15 -5.58
CA GLY A 202 25.96 -20.36 -4.32
C GLY A 202 24.67 -21.17 -4.43
N VAL A 203 24.23 -21.55 -5.65
CA VAL A 203 23.01 -22.36 -5.80
C VAL A 203 23.24 -23.76 -5.24
N LYS A 204 22.40 -24.16 -4.28
CA LYS A 204 22.40 -25.55 -3.79
C LYS A 204 21.82 -26.50 -4.84
N MET A 205 20.81 -26.02 -5.57
CA MET A 205 20.09 -26.79 -6.57
C MET A 205 19.97 -26.00 -7.87
N LYS A 206 20.31 -26.65 -8.98
CA LYS A 206 20.20 -26.05 -10.31
C LYS A 206 18.79 -26.26 -10.88
N THR A 207 18.27 -25.25 -11.55
CA THR A 207 16.99 -25.29 -12.27
C THR A 207 17.19 -25.11 -13.77
N PRO A 208 16.28 -25.63 -14.61
CA PRO A 208 16.16 -25.17 -15.98
C PRO A 208 15.71 -23.69 -16.04
N THR A 209 15.76 -23.12 -17.24
CA THR A 209 15.13 -21.83 -17.57
C THR A 209 13.77 -22.06 -18.21
N VAL A 210 12.96 -20.99 -18.31
CA VAL A 210 11.63 -21.01 -18.92
C VAL A 210 11.49 -19.94 -20.00
N ASP A 211 10.73 -20.23 -21.05
CA ASP A 211 10.46 -19.31 -22.16
C ASP A 211 9.16 -18.54 -21.92
N ALA A 212 9.27 -17.24 -21.64
CA ALA A 212 8.15 -16.33 -21.41
C ALA A 212 7.80 -15.48 -22.65
N SER A 213 8.32 -15.81 -23.84
CA SER A 213 8.19 -14.97 -25.05
C SER A 213 6.73 -14.73 -25.45
N LEU A 214 5.84 -15.70 -25.19
CA LEU A 214 4.40 -15.57 -25.45
C LEU A 214 3.68 -14.68 -24.44
N LEU A 215 4.23 -14.52 -23.24
CA LEU A 215 3.64 -13.79 -22.13
C LEU A 215 4.11 -12.34 -22.08
N LEU A 216 5.35 -12.07 -22.53
CA LEU A 216 5.95 -10.73 -22.52
C LEU A 216 6.47 -10.30 -23.90
N PRO A 217 5.59 -10.13 -24.91
CA PRO A 217 5.98 -9.69 -26.25
C PRO A 217 6.55 -8.27 -26.29
N GLU A 218 6.44 -7.50 -25.21
CA GLU A 218 7.04 -6.19 -25.01
C GLU A 218 8.54 -6.22 -24.71
N TRP A 219 9.12 -7.41 -24.46
CA TRP A 219 10.55 -7.61 -24.34
C TRP A 219 11.24 -7.45 -25.72
N LYS A 220 11.31 -6.20 -26.21
CA LYS A 220 11.87 -5.86 -27.53
C LYS A 220 12.64 -4.55 -27.55
N GLY A 221 13.35 -4.31 -28.65
CA GLY A 221 14.07 -3.06 -28.92
C GLY A 221 15.13 -2.71 -27.87
N LYS A 222 15.18 -1.44 -27.44
CA LYS A 222 16.17 -0.95 -26.48
C LYS A 222 16.04 -1.61 -25.09
N LYS A 223 14.82 -1.88 -24.63
CA LYS A 223 14.55 -2.54 -23.33
C LYS A 223 15.20 -3.92 -23.30
N LYS A 224 14.91 -4.74 -24.32
CA LYS A 224 15.54 -6.04 -24.55
C LYS A 224 17.08 -5.93 -24.52
N LYS A 225 17.65 -5.14 -25.42
CA LYS A 225 19.11 -5.02 -25.60
C LYS A 225 19.85 -4.70 -24.30
N TRP A 226 19.35 -3.75 -23.50
CA TRP A 226 20.02 -3.36 -22.26
C TRP A 226 19.83 -4.37 -21.14
N ARG A 227 18.64 -4.99 -21.03
CA ARG A 227 18.35 -5.99 -20.01
C ARG A 227 19.14 -7.26 -20.24
N GLU A 228 19.15 -7.77 -21.47
CA GLU A 228 19.92 -8.98 -21.83
C GLU A 228 21.42 -8.76 -21.66
N LYS A 229 21.93 -7.57 -21.99
CA LYS A 229 23.32 -7.21 -21.71
C LYS A 229 23.63 -7.18 -20.22
N TYR A 230 22.69 -6.74 -19.39
CA TYR A 230 22.90 -6.68 -17.95
C TYR A 230 22.80 -8.06 -17.30
N TRP A 231 21.77 -8.84 -17.66
CA TRP A 231 21.46 -10.12 -17.01
C TRP A 231 22.16 -11.33 -17.63
N GLY A 232 22.55 -11.26 -18.90
CA GLY A 232 23.14 -12.40 -19.63
C GLY A 232 22.11 -13.37 -20.23
N PHE A 233 20.80 -13.13 -20.04
CA PHE A 233 19.71 -13.96 -20.57
C PHE A 233 18.54 -13.13 -21.09
N GLY A 234 17.70 -13.74 -21.93
CA GLY A 234 16.52 -13.14 -22.55
C GLY A 234 15.19 -13.71 -22.04
N VAL A 235 14.10 -13.18 -22.59
CA VAL A 235 12.71 -13.60 -22.28
C VAL A 235 12.43 -15.06 -22.62
N ASP A 236 13.22 -15.64 -23.50
CA ASP A 236 13.22 -17.05 -23.90
C ASP A 236 13.95 -17.98 -22.92
N SER A 237 14.57 -17.43 -21.88
CA SER A 237 15.38 -18.19 -20.92
C SER A 237 15.39 -17.54 -19.54
N PHE A 238 14.22 -17.16 -19.03
CA PHE A 238 14.13 -16.64 -17.66
C PHE A 238 14.53 -17.70 -16.63
N PRO A 239 15.38 -17.36 -15.65
CA PRO A 239 15.80 -18.29 -14.62
C PRO A 239 14.71 -18.47 -13.56
N LEU A 240 14.63 -19.67 -12.99
CA LEU A 240 13.81 -19.94 -11.82
C LEU A 240 14.66 -19.77 -10.56
N ASN A 241 14.93 -18.52 -10.18
CA ASN A 241 15.72 -18.18 -9.00
C ASN A 241 14.85 -17.97 -7.75
N ALA A 242 15.23 -18.54 -6.61
CA ALA A 242 14.60 -18.21 -5.32
C ALA A 242 15.49 -18.50 -4.10
N ARG A 243 15.12 -17.86 -2.98
CA ARG A 243 15.63 -18.19 -1.64
C ARG A 243 14.63 -19.06 -0.89
N VAL A 244 15.13 -20.10 -0.26
CA VAL A 244 14.32 -21.09 0.48
C VAL A 244 14.63 -21.01 1.96
N TYR A 245 13.57 -21.06 2.77
CA TYR A 245 13.59 -21.18 4.22
C TYR A 245 12.79 -22.44 4.56
N MET A 246 13.50 -23.54 4.85
CA MET A 246 12.91 -24.87 4.96
C MET A 246 12.98 -25.35 6.41
N PRO A 247 11.88 -25.86 6.99
CA PRO A 247 11.94 -26.54 8.28
C PRO A 247 12.80 -27.80 8.16
N LYS A 248 13.70 -28.04 9.12
CA LYS A 248 14.38 -29.33 9.23
C LYS A 248 13.42 -30.40 9.72
N GLY A 249 13.31 -31.52 9.01
CA GLY A 249 12.50 -32.66 9.41
C GLY A 249 12.04 -33.49 8.22
N ASP A 250 11.12 -34.42 8.49
CA ASP A 250 10.66 -35.38 7.48
C ASP A 250 9.63 -34.81 6.51
N GLY A 251 8.86 -33.79 6.91
CA GLY A 251 7.76 -33.26 6.09
C GLY A 251 6.60 -34.25 5.96
N PRO A 252 5.72 -34.09 4.95
CA PRO A 252 5.71 -32.98 4.01
C PRO A 252 5.31 -31.66 4.70
N PHE A 253 5.92 -30.55 4.31
CA PHE A 253 5.59 -29.22 4.85
C PHE A 253 4.71 -28.43 3.86
N PRO A 254 3.66 -27.74 4.34
CA PRO A 254 2.92 -26.81 3.50
C PRO A 254 3.78 -25.61 3.13
N MET A 255 3.42 -24.90 2.05
CA MET A 255 4.28 -23.87 1.43
C MET A 255 3.65 -22.48 1.43
N VAL A 256 4.49 -21.48 1.70
CA VAL A 256 4.23 -20.06 1.42
C VAL A 256 5.25 -19.57 0.39
N MET A 257 4.79 -19.21 -0.80
CA MET A 257 5.62 -18.64 -1.86
C MET A 257 5.39 -17.13 -1.98
N MET A 258 6.47 -16.36 -1.83
CA MET A 258 6.48 -14.90 -1.77
C MET A 258 7.13 -14.32 -3.02
N VAL A 259 6.56 -13.24 -3.57
CA VAL A 259 7.13 -12.49 -4.68
C VAL A 259 7.11 -10.99 -4.43
N HIS A 260 8.19 -10.31 -4.83
CA HIS A 260 8.31 -8.87 -4.73
C HIS A 260 7.61 -8.15 -5.89
N GLY A 261 7.34 -6.86 -5.72
CA GLY A 261 6.81 -6.01 -6.79
C GLY A 261 7.88 -5.36 -7.65
N ASN A 262 7.47 -4.34 -8.39
CA ASN A 262 8.38 -3.57 -9.22
C ASN A 262 9.26 -2.67 -8.35
N HIS A 263 10.57 -2.84 -8.48
CA HIS A 263 11.59 -1.97 -7.91
C HIS A 263 12.64 -1.62 -8.98
N SER A 264 13.80 -1.10 -8.59
CA SER A 264 14.96 -1.08 -9.50
C SER A 264 15.45 -2.51 -9.73
N MET A 265 15.66 -2.92 -10.99
CA MET A 265 16.29 -4.22 -11.31
C MET A 265 17.74 -4.35 -10.81
N LEU A 266 18.36 -3.25 -10.38
CA LEU A 266 19.71 -3.19 -9.84
C LEU A 266 19.75 -3.31 -8.30
N ASP A 267 18.58 -3.32 -7.65
CA ASP A 267 18.43 -3.43 -6.20
C ASP A 267 17.55 -4.64 -5.88
N TYR A 268 18.20 -5.75 -5.52
CA TYR A 268 17.56 -7.06 -5.52
C TYR A 268 16.57 -7.22 -4.35
N SER A 269 15.33 -7.55 -4.69
CA SER A 269 14.20 -7.47 -3.76
C SER A 269 13.86 -8.78 -3.03
N ASP A 270 14.29 -9.92 -3.57
CA ASP A 270 13.97 -11.28 -3.08
C ASP A 270 14.52 -11.57 -1.68
N GLY A 271 15.64 -10.97 -1.30
CA GLY A 271 16.22 -11.10 0.05
C GLY A 271 15.38 -10.42 1.16
N GLY A 272 14.51 -9.49 0.78
CA GLY A 272 13.76 -8.63 1.69
C GLY A 272 12.71 -9.30 2.57
N TYR A 273 12.32 -10.54 2.25
CA TYR A 273 11.32 -11.31 2.98
C TYR A 273 11.92 -12.41 3.87
N ALA A 274 13.24 -12.38 4.10
CA ALA A 274 13.92 -13.37 4.93
C ALA A 274 13.33 -13.48 6.35
N TYR A 275 12.83 -12.38 6.90
CA TYR A 275 12.19 -12.35 8.21
C TYR A 275 10.87 -13.15 8.24
N LEU A 276 10.07 -13.10 7.17
CA LEU A 276 8.85 -13.91 7.01
C LEU A 276 9.21 -15.38 6.77
N GLY A 277 10.11 -15.64 5.83
CA GLY A 277 10.53 -17.01 5.50
C GLY A 277 11.06 -17.76 6.73
N LYS A 278 11.89 -17.10 7.56
CA LYS A 278 12.43 -17.71 8.78
C LYS A 278 11.38 -17.99 9.85
N VAL A 279 10.44 -17.07 10.10
CA VAL A 279 9.40 -17.30 11.12
C VAL A 279 8.47 -18.42 10.67
N LEU A 280 8.00 -18.40 9.42
CA LEU A 280 7.17 -19.46 8.84
C LEU A 280 7.87 -20.82 8.92
N ALA A 281 9.13 -20.91 8.48
CA ALA A 281 9.89 -22.15 8.49
C ALA A 281 10.11 -22.69 9.90
N SER A 282 10.41 -21.81 10.87
CA SER A 282 10.55 -22.22 12.26
C SER A 282 9.25 -22.77 12.87
N ARG A 283 8.11 -22.43 12.27
CA ARG A 283 6.79 -22.95 12.63
C ARG A 283 6.36 -24.13 11.77
N GLY A 284 7.23 -24.69 10.94
CA GLY A 284 6.90 -25.87 10.12
C GLY A 284 6.17 -25.55 8.81
N ILE A 285 6.30 -24.32 8.29
CA ILE A 285 5.74 -23.89 7.01
C ILE A 285 6.90 -23.46 6.11
N LEU A 286 7.09 -24.12 4.98
CA LEU A 286 8.18 -23.82 4.06
C LEU A 286 7.98 -22.45 3.41
N GLY A 287 8.99 -21.59 3.47
CA GLY A 287 8.98 -20.26 2.85
C GLY A 287 9.86 -20.20 1.61
N VAL A 288 9.34 -19.71 0.48
CA VAL A 288 10.12 -19.48 -0.75
C VAL A 288 9.98 -18.02 -1.17
N SER A 289 11.08 -17.30 -1.35
CA SER A 289 11.07 -15.92 -1.86
C SER A 289 11.63 -15.88 -3.28
N VAL A 290 10.76 -15.64 -4.26
CA VAL A 290 11.03 -15.70 -5.69
C VAL A 290 11.70 -14.42 -6.20
N ASP A 291 12.69 -14.59 -7.07
CA ASP A 291 13.38 -13.50 -7.77
C ASP A 291 12.73 -13.19 -9.12
N GLU A 292 12.20 -11.98 -9.25
CA GLU A 292 11.69 -11.44 -10.51
C GLU A 292 12.38 -10.11 -10.88
N ASN A 293 13.58 -9.85 -10.36
CA ASN A 293 14.26 -8.57 -10.57
C ASN A 293 14.52 -8.28 -12.06
N PHE A 294 14.56 -9.29 -12.93
CA PHE A 294 14.79 -9.11 -14.36
C PHE A 294 13.64 -8.45 -15.13
N ILE A 295 12.42 -8.48 -14.58
CA ILE A 295 11.22 -7.80 -15.11
C ILE A 295 10.85 -6.53 -14.34
N ASN A 296 11.71 -6.07 -13.41
CA ASN A 296 11.58 -4.80 -12.70
C ASN A 296 12.02 -3.58 -13.53
N GLY A 297 11.69 -2.37 -13.10
CA GLY A 297 12.06 -1.11 -13.75
C GLY A 297 13.56 -0.87 -13.87
N HIS A 298 13.95 -0.13 -14.91
CA HIS A 298 15.34 0.26 -15.19
C HIS A 298 15.37 1.63 -15.88
N TRP A 299 16.53 2.28 -15.97
CA TRP A 299 16.67 3.56 -16.68
C TRP A 299 16.26 3.46 -18.17
N SER A 300 16.38 2.26 -18.76
CA SER A 300 15.93 1.97 -20.14
C SER A 300 14.40 1.77 -20.27
N GLY A 301 13.67 1.80 -19.15
CA GLY A 301 12.21 1.73 -19.07
C GLY A 301 11.67 0.48 -18.38
N ASP A 302 10.40 0.54 -18.04
CA ASP A 302 9.58 -0.51 -17.42
C ASP A 302 8.49 -1.02 -18.41
N PHE A 303 7.78 -2.09 -18.10
CA PHE A 303 6.73 -2.73 -18.89
C PHE A 303 5.32 -2.16 -18.64
N MET A 304 5.16 -1.28 -17.65
CA MET A 304 3.92 -0.54 -17.38
C MET A 304 2.70 -1.44 -17.12
N GLY A 305 2.89 -2.59 -16.46
CA GLY A 305 1.82 -3.53 -16.10
C GLY A 305 1.64 -4.69 -17.08
N LYS A 306 2.28 -4.64 -18.25
CA LYS A 306 2.20 -5.70 -19.25
C LYS A 306 2.93 -6.98 -18.85
N GLU A 307 3.81 -6.87 -17.86
CA GLU A 307 4.53 -7.99 -17.25
C GLU A 307 3.70 -8.74 -16.19
N MET A 308 2.54 -8.22 -15.76
CA MET A 308 1.74 -8.84 -14.68
C MET A 308 1.40 -10.31 -14.94
N PRO A 309 0.97 -10.73 -16.15
CA PRO A 309 0.72 -12.14 -16.42
C PRO A 309 1.99 -13.01 -16.35
N THR A 310 3.14 -12.45 -16.76
CA THR A 310 4.42 -13.15 -16.67
C THR A 310 4.84 -13.38 -15.23
N ARG A 311 4.63 -12.38 -14.34
CA ARG A 311 4.89 -12.53 -12.89
C ARG A 311 4.07 -13.65 -12.27
N GLY A 312 2.75 -13.64 -12.52
CA GLY A 312 1.87 -14.70 -12.02
C GLY A 312 2.23 -16.09 -12.54
N TRP A 313 2.61 -16.20 -13.82
CA TRP A 313 3.03 -17.46 -14.42
C TRP A 313 4.37 -17.97 -13.89
N LEU A 314 5.34 -17.10 -13.61
CA LEU A 314 6.64 -17.50 -13.06
C LEU A 314 6.48 -18.21 -11.71
N LEU A 315 5.59 -17.73 -10.83
CA LEU A 315 5.24 -18.42 -9.58
C LEU A 315 4.78 -19.87 -9.82
N LEU A 316 3.92 -20.09 -10.82
CA LEU A 316 3.44 -21.43 -11.17
C LEU A 316 4.54 -22.30 -11.78
N LYS A 317 5.48 -21.71 -12.54
CA LYS A 317 6.68 -22.41 -13.02
C LYS A 317 7.63 -22.81 -11.89
N HIS A 318 7.71 -22.02 -10.83
CA HIS A 318 8.40 -22.43 -9.61
C HIS A 318 7.72 -23.63 -8.95
N LEU A 319 6.39 -23.62 -8.79
CA LEU A 319 5.64 -24.75 -8.24
C LEU A 319 5.78 -26.02 -9.09
N GLU A 320 5.81 -25.89 -10.42
CA GLU A 320 6.09 -27.00 -11.35
C GLU A 320 7.49 -27.59 -11.10
N GLN A 321 8.50 -26.75 -10.84
CA GLN A 321 9.84 -27.23 -10.51
C GLN A 321 9.89 -27.91 -9.12
N TRP A 322 9.16 -27.39 -8.14
CA TRP A 322 9.02 -28.03 -6.83
C TRP A 322 8.34 -29.39 -6.92
N LYS A 323 7.30 -29.53 -7.74
CA LYS A 323 6.64 -30.82 -8.00
C LYS A 323 7.62 -31.86 -8.51
N LYS A 324 8.44 -31.51 -9.51
CA LYS A 324 9.49 -32.40 -10.06
C LYS A 324 10.46 -32.86 -8.98
N TRP A 325 10.93 -31.97 -8.11
CA TRP A 325 11.82 -32.34 -7.01
C TRP A 325 11.14 -33.18 -5.92
N ASN A 326 9.84 -32.97 -5.69
CA ASN A 326 9.08 -33.69 -4.68
C ASN A 326 8.74 -35.12 -5.12
N GLU A 327 8.54 -35.34 -6.43
CA GLU A 327 8.21 -36.64 -7.03
C GLU A 327 9.45 -37.48 -7.41
N ASP A 328 10.61 -36.85 -7.59
CA ASP A 328 11.86 -37.54 -7.90
C ASP A 328 12.49 -38.15 -6.65
N SER A 329 12.43 -39.47 -6.50
CA SER A 329 13.04 -40.21 -5.38
C SER A 329 14.55 -40.01 -5.18
N SER A 330 15.27 -39.50 -6.18
CA SER A 330 16.71 -39.20 -6.09
C SER A 330 17.01 -37.79 -5.60
N SER A 331 15.99 -36.94 -5.50
CA SER A 331 16.08 -35.56 -5.00
C SER A 331 16.15 -35.53 -3.47
N ASP A 332 16.98 -34.65 -2.91
CA ASP A 332 17.01 -34.36 -1.46
C ASP A 332 15.68 -33.81 -0.92
N LEU A 333 14.78 -33.37 -1.82
CA LEU A 333 13.47 -32.82 -1.51
C LEU A 333 12.31 -33.81 -1.78
N ALA A 334 12.62 -35.06 -2.11
CA ALA A 334 11.60 -36.09 -2.36
C ALA A 334 10.63 -36.20 -1.16
N GLY A 335 9.33 -36.04 -1.44
CA GLY A 335 8.26 -36.12 -0.44
C GLY A 335 8.31 -35.08 0.68
N LYS A 336 9.13 -34.03 0.58
CA LYS A 336 9.31 -33.03 1.64
C LYS A 336 8.26 -31.91 1.63
N VAL A 337 7.49 -31.77 0.55
CA VAL A 337 6.59 -30.62 0.36
C VAL A 337 5.17 -31.08 0.08
N ASP A 338 4.22 -30.41 0.73
CA ASP A 338 2.79 -30.56 0.48
C ASP A 338 2.35 -29.49 -0.54
N LEU A 339 2.18 -29.90 -1.79
CA LEU A 339 1.75 -29.02 -2.89
C LEU A 339 0.22 -28.89 -3.00
N ASP A 340 -0.53 -29.55 -2.09
CA ASP A 340 -1.97 -29.37 -1.96
C ASP A 340 -2.33 -28.27 -0.94
N ASN A 341 -1.34 -27.76 -0.21
CA ASN A 341 -1.48 -26.71 0.80
C ASN A 341 -0.47 -25.57 0.56
N ILE A 342 -0.84 -24.66 -0.35
CA ILE A 342 -0.01 -23.52 -0.77
C ILE A 342 -0.71 -22.19 -0.48
N ILE A 343 0.06 -21.21 0.00
CA ILE A 343 -0.30 -19.80 -0.01
C ILE A 343 0.66 -19.02 -0.90
N LEU A 344 0.11 -18.10 -1.69
CA LEU A 344 0.90 -17.13 -2.45
C LEU A 344 0.88 -15.77 -1.75
N VAL A 345 2.04 -15.12 -1.64
CA VAL A 345 2.21 -13.81 -1.03
C VAL A 345 2.85 -12.86 -2.03
N GLY A 346 2.26 -11.70 -2.26
CA GLY A 346 2.76 -10.75 -3.24
C GLY A 346 2.78 -9.33 -2.70
N HIS A 347 3.86 -8.58 -2.97
CA HIS A 347 3.97 -7.18 -2.59
C HIS A 347 3.84 -6.25 -3.81
N SER A 348 3.07 -5.16 -3.75
CA SER A 348 2.96 -4.18 -4.83
C SER A 348 2.43 -4.83 -6.10
N ARG A 349 3.13 -4.69 -7.22
CA ARG A 349 2.82 -5.45 -8.46
C ARG A 349 2.83 -6.97 -8.26
N GLY A 350 3.64 -7.47 -7.32
CA GLY A 350 3.64 -8.87 -6.93
C GLY A 350 2.31 -9.28 -6.28
N GLY A 351 1.65 -8.35 -5.58
CA GLY A 351 0.32 -8.55 -4.98
C GLY A 351 -0.77 -8.76 -6.02
N GLU A 352 -0.73 -8.03 -7.14
CA GLU A 352 -1.61 -8.32 -8.29
C GLU A 352 -1.24 -9.65 -8.96
N ALA A 353 0.07 -9.93 -9.07
CA ALA A 353 0.58 -11.14 -9.70
C ALA A 353 0.16 -12.44 -9.00
N VAL A 354 0.06 -12.46 -7.65
CA VAL A 354 -0.39 -13.66 -6.93
C VAL A 354 -1.88 -13.96 -7.13
N SER A 355 -2.71 -12.92 -7.28
CA SER A 355 -4.11 -13.10 -7.69
C SER A 355 -4.22 -13.66 -9.11
N ILE A 356 -3.37 -13.18 -10.02
CA ILE A 356 -3.27 -13.71 -11.39
C ILE A 356 -2.79 -15.16 -11.38
N ALA A 357 -1.78 -15.51 -10.59
CA ALA A 357 -1.29 -16.87 -10.45
C ALA A 357 -2.37 -17.83 -9.95
N ALA A 358 -3.14 -17.43 -8.92
CA ALA A 358 -4.25 -18.22 -8.41
C ALA A 358 -5.32 -18.48 -9.48
N ALA A 359 -5.63 -17.50 -10.33
CA ALA A 359 -6.54 -17.70 -11.44
C ALA A 359 -5.94 -18.56 -12.57
N PHE A 360 -4.68 -18.34 -12.95
CA PHE A 360 -4.02 -19.12 -14.00
C PHE A 360 -3.85 -20.59 -13.63
N ASN A 361 -3.70 -20.89 -12.34
CA ASN A 361 -3.58 -22.24 -11.82
C ASN A 361 -4.75 -23.15 -12.20
N THR A 362 -5.94 -22.59 -12.46
CA THR A 362 -7.16 -23.33 -12.82
C THR A 362 -7.48 -23.32 -14.31
N LEU A 363 -6.61 -22.73 -15.14
CA LEU A 363 -6.82 -22.61 -16.58
C LEU A 363 -5.93 -23.62 -17.32
N ASP A 364 -6.38 -24.05 -18.50
CA ASP A 364 -5.60 -24.92 -19.39
C ASP A 364 -4.68 -24.13 -20.34
N ARG A 365 -4.87 -22.81 -20.45
CA ARG A 365 -4.17 -21.95 -21.40
C ARG A 365 -4.06 -20.50 -20.91
N PHE A 366 -3.03 -19.81 -21.39
CA PHE A 366 -2.86 -18.37 -21.13
C PHE A 366 -3.95 -17.54 -21.85
N PRO A 367 -4.73 -16.73 -21.11
CA PRO A 367 -5.87 -16.02 -21.69
C PRO A 367 -5.54 -14.95 -22.74
N ASP A 368 -4.32 -14.40 -22.77
CA ASP A 368 -3.97 -13.39 -23.80
C ASP A 368 -3.24 -13.99 -25.01
N ASN A 369 -2.79 -15.24 -24.91
CA ASN A 369 -2.22 -16.00 -26.02
C ASN A 369 -2.34 -17.51 -25.78
N GLY A 370 -3.41 -18.12 -26.28
CA GLY A 370 -3.73 -19.52 -26.04
C GLY A 370 -2.76 -20.56 -26.63
N ASN A 371 -1.69 -20.14 -27.30
CA ASN A 371 -0.60 -21.05 -27.69
C ASN A 371 0.21 -21.53 -26.48
N GLU A 372 0.27 -20.72 -25.42
CA GLU A 372 0.82 -21.13 -24.13
C GLU A 372 -0.20 -22.03 -23.42
N LYS A 373 0.18 -23.28 -23.17
CA LYS A 373 -0.62 -24.27 -22.45
C LYS A 373 -0.21 -24.30 -20.99
N PHE A 374 -1.20 -24.49 -20.13
CA PHE A 374 -1.03 -24.66 -18.69
C PHE A 374 -1.40 -26.08 -18.30
N ASP A 375 -0.74 -26.58 -17.26
CA ASP A 375 -0.99 -27.87 -16.62
C ASP A 375 -0.51 -27.76 -15.16
N PHE A 376 -1.09 -26.82 -14.43
CA PHE A 376 -0.65 -26.44 -13.09
C PHE A 376 -1.45 -27.19 -12.01
N GLY A 377 -2.68 -26.75 -11.71
CA GLY A 377 -3.59 -27.47 -10.83
C GLY A 377 -3.10 -27.65 -9.39
N PHE A 378 -2.26 -26.76 -8.87
CA PHE A 378 -1.73 -26.84 -7.50
C PHE A 378 -2.78 -26.49 -6.44
N GLY A 379 -2.65 -27.00 -5.21
CA GLY A 379 -3.58 -26.71 -4.12
C GLY A 379 -3.33 -25.35 -3.47
N ILE A 380 -3.56 -24.27 -4.22
CA ILE A 380 -3.47 -22.90 -3.70
C ILE A 380 -4.72 -22.62 -2.85
N LYS A 381 -4.54 -22.56 -1.52
CA LYS A 381 -5.61 -22.38 -0.52
C LYS A 381 -5.80 -20.92 -0.11
N GLY A 382 -4.81 -20.07 -0.35
CA GLY A 382 -4.89 -18.66 0.02
C GLY A 382 -3.95 -17.74 -0.75
N VAL A 383 -4.34 -16.46 -0.79
CA VAL A 383 -3.55 -15.36 -1.33
C VAL A 383 -3.40 -14.28 -0.27
N ILE A 384 -2.16 -13.80 -0.08
CA ILE A 384 -1.87 -12.63 0.74
C ILE A 384 -1.28 -11.54 -0.14
N THR A 385 -1.87 -10.35 -0.10
CA THR A 385 -1.36 -9.18 -0.82
C THR A 385 -0.86 -8.12 0.15
N ILE A 386 0.38 -7.70 0.00
CA ILE A 386 0.99 -6.60 0.73
C ILE A 386 1.05 -5.41 -0.21
N ALA A 387 0.48 -4.29 0.20
CA ALA A 387 0.39 -3.06 -0.56
C ALA A 387 0.18 -3.23 -2.09
N PRO A 388 -0.83 -4.01 -2.54
CA PRO A 388 -0.89 -4.47 -3.93
C PRO A 388 -1.29 -3.37 -4.91
N THR A 389 -1.01 -3.61 -6.19
CA THR A 389 -1.80 -3.00 -7.27
C THR A 389 -3.03 -3.86 -7.60
N ASP A 390 -4.01 -3.29 -8.30
CA ASP A 390 -5.13 -4.06 -8.89
C ASP A 390 -5.72 -3.34 -10.11
N TYR A 391 -4.86 -2.73 -10.91
CA TYR A 391 -5.27 -1.93 -12.08
C TYR A 391 -4.29 -2.03 -13.25
N ARG A 392 -3.23 -2.84 -13.10
CA ARG A 392 -2.17 -2.98 -14.11
C ARG A 392 -2.56 -3.99 -15.18
N TYR A 393 -3.27 -5.06 -14.78
CA TYR A 393 -3.82 -6.06 -15.67
C TYR A 393 -5.31 -5.82 -15.89
N LYS A 394 -5.65 -5.46 -17.14
CA LYS A 394 -7.01 -5.04 -17.54
C LYS A 394 -8.13 -6.04 -17.27
N ARG A 395 -7.80 -7.31 -17.00
CA ARG A 395 -8.81 -8.36 -16.75
C ARG A 395 -9.40 -8.33 -15.35
N GLU A 396 -8.77 -7.63 -14.40
CA GLU A 396 -9.25 -7.48 -13.01
C GLU A 396 -9.73 -8.81 -12.42
N ILE A 397 -8.76 -9.62 -11.99
CA ILE A 397 -9.01 -11.02 -11.64
C ILE A 397 -10.09 -11.12 -10.54
N SER A 398 -11.09 -11.97 -10.80
CA SER A 398 -12.09 -12.38 -9.82
C SER A 398 -11.79 -13.81 -9.40
N LEU A 399 -11.52 -14.00 -8.12
CA LEU A 399 -11.24 -15.30 -7.54
C LEU A 399 -12.50 -15.91 -6.92
N LYS A 400 -12.47 -17.24 -6.76
CA LYS A 400 -13.55 -18.01 -6.13
C LYS A 400 -12.94 -19.08 -5.22
N ASP A 401 -13.57 -19.31 -4.07
CA ASP A 401 -13.23 -20.41 -3.15
C ASP A 401 -11.75 -20.44 -2.74
N ILE A 402 -11.23 -19.28 -2.33
CA ILE A 402 -9.85 -19.11 -1.87
C ILE A 402 -9.79 -18.15 -0.67
N ASN A 403 -8.96 -18.44 0.33
CA ASN A 403 -8.78 -17.51 1.44
C ASN A 403 -7.99 -16.28 0.99
N TYR A 404 -8.30 -15.11 1.55
CA TYR A 404 -7.67 -13.86 1.11
C TYR A 404 -7.30 -12.94 2.28
N LEU A 405 -6.10 -12.36 2.23
CA LEU A 405 -5.67 -11.33 3.15
C LEU A 405 -5.00 -10.19 2.38
N SER A 406 -5.39 -8.95 2.67
CA SER A 406 -4.67 -7.77 2.19
C SER A 406 -4.16 -6.90 3.33
N ILE A 407 -2.93 -6.39 3.21
CA ILE A 407 -2.28 -5.52 4.21
C ILE A 407 -1.76 -4.27 3.49
N GLN A 408 -2.05 -3.07 4.00
CA GLN A 408 -1.62 -1.81 3.39
C GLN A 408 -1.26 -0.76 4.46
N GLY A 409 -0.23 0.02 4.18
CA GLY A 409 0.11 1.20 4.96
C GLY A 409 -0.58 2.46 4.45
N ALA A 410 -1.06 3.30 5.36
CA ALA A 410 -1.76 4.53 4.99
C ALA A 410 -0.85 5.57 4.35
N TYR A 411 0.42 5.57 4.73
CA TYR A 411 1.48 6.46 4.23
C TYR A 411 2.28 5.83 3.08
N ASP A 412 1.67 4.90 2.36
CA ASP A 412 2.21 4.39 1.11
C ASP A 412 2.22 5.47 0.02
N SER A 413 3.41 5.88 -0.41
CA SER A 413 3.59 6.91 -1.43
C SER A 413 3.84 6.37 -2.84
N ASP A 414 4.03 5.06 -3.00
CA ASP A 414 4.19 4.41 -4.31
C ASP A 414 2.84 3.90 -4.82
N GLU A 415 2.07 3.22 -3.97
CA GLU A 415 0.66 2.88 -4.17
C GLU A 415 -0.21 3.55 -3.12
N THR A 416 -0.68 4.74 -3.49
CA THR A 416 -1.33 5.66 -2.56
C THR A 416 -2.72 5.25 -2.11
N SER A 417 -3.29 4.17 -2.64
CA SER A 417 -4.67 3.77 -2.39
C SER A 417 -4.71 2.30 -1.99
N PHE A 418 -5.67 1.88 -1.15
CA PHE A 418 -5.73 0.49 -0.68
C PHE A 418 -6.35 -0.47 -1.72
N TRP A 419 -5.66 -0.68 -2.83
CA TRP A 419 -6.19 -1.44 -3.98
C TRP A 419 -6.51 -2.91 -3.70
N GLY A 420 -5.93 -3.50 -2.65
CA GLY A 420 -6.25 -4.88 -2.27
C GLY A 420 -7.68 -5.08 -1.77
N MET A 421 -8.42 -4.01 -1.50
CA MET A 421 -9.86 -4.13 -1.22
C MET A 421 -10.67 -4.47 -2.47
N ARG A 422 -10.21 -4.12 -3.68
CA ARG A 422 -10.90 -4.48 -4.93
C ARG A 422 -11.02 -6.00 -5.15
N PRO A 423 -9.93 -6.80 -5.15
CA PRO A 423 -10.05 -8.26 -5.24
C PRO A 423 -10.77 -8.85 -4.01
N TYR A 424 -10.69 -8.24 -2.82
CA TYR A 424 -11.51 -8.62 -1.68
C TYR A 424 -13.01 -8.51 -2.00
N HIS A 425 -13.47 -7.41 -2.61
CA HIS A 425 -14.88 -7.23 -2.98
C HIS A 425 -15.30 -8.18 -4.11
N ARG A 426 -14.44 -8.41 -5.12
CA ARG A 426 -14.72 -9.34 -6.23
C ARG A 426 -14.73 -10.81 -5.83
N LEU A 427 -14.03 -11.20 -4.75
CA LEU A 427 -13.93 -12.59 -4.28
C LEU A 427 -15.28 -13.11 -3.78
N LYS A 428 -15.67 -14.26 -4.34
CA LYS A 428 -16.91 -14.99 -3.99
C LYS A 428 -16.60 -16.34 -3.35
N PHE A 429 -17.46 -16.75 -2.43
CA PHE A 429 -17.44 -18.08 -1.83
C PHE A 429 -18.67 -18.88 -2.26
N SER A 430 -18.47 -20.16 -2.55
CA SER A 430 -19.52 -21.18 -2.64
C SER A 430 -20.01 -21.54 -1.25
N GLU A 431 -21.25 -22.03 -1.15
CA GLU A 431 -21.87 -22.42 0.14
C GLU A 431 -21.06 -23.48 0.91
N ASN A 432 -20.34 -24.36 0.22
CA ASN A 432 -19.58 -25.46 0.83
C ASN A 432 -18.09 -25.12 1.08
N PHE A 433 -17.65 -23.87 0.85
CA PHE A 433 -16.27 -23.49 1.02
C PHE A 433 -16.03 -22.84 2.38
N GLU A 434 -15.42 -23.57 3.32
CA GLU A 434 -15.03 -23.01 4.62
C GLU A 434 -13.78 -22.12 4.53
N GLY A 435 -13.95 -20.87 4.11
CA GLY A 435 -12.86 -19.89 4.09
C GLY A 435 -13.29 -18.48 4.48
N PHE A 436 -12.30 -17.58 4.49
CA PHE A 436 -12.49 -16.19 4.89
C PHE A 436 -11.64 -15.24 4.06
N LYS A 437 -12.04 -13.97 4.06
CA LYS A 437 -11.30 -12.85 3.49
C LYS A 437 -11.15 -11.73 4.50
N ALA A 438 -9.99 -11.08 4.50
CA ALA A 438 -9.67 -9.98 5.41
C ALA A 438 -8.85 -8.87 4.75
N GLY A 439 -9.04 -7.64 5.21
CA GLY A 439 -8.23 -6.48 4.87
C GLY A 439 -7.74 -5.77 6.12
N LEU A 440 -6.47 -5.35 6.14
CA LEU A 440 -5.85 -4.59 7.22
C LEU A 440 -5.19 -3.33 6.67
N TYR A 441 -5.65 -2.18 7.15
CA TYR A 441 -5.09 -0.88 6.84
C TYR A 441 -4.47 -0.26 8.08
N MET A 442 -3.19 0.11 8.01
CA MET A 442 -2.40 0.56 9.16
C MET A 442 -1.93 2.01 8.98
N ASN A 443 -2.13 2.86 9.98
CA ASN A 443 -1.57 4.22 9.97
C ASN A 443 -0.03 4.22 9.99
N HIS A 444 0.59 5.31 9.53
CA HIS A 444 2.05 5.55 9.56
C HIS A 444 2.97 4.51 8.88
N ALA A 445 2.43 3.46 8.25
CA ALA A 445 3.18 2.51 7.43
C ALA A 445 3.29 2.99 5.98
N ASN A 446 4.46 2.82 5.35
CA ASN A 446 4.72 3.17 3.95
C ASN A 446 4.68 1.94 3.02
N HIS A 447 4.98 2.11 1.73
CA HIS A 447 5.14 0.99 0.78
C HIS A 447 6.34 0.11 1.17
N GLY A 448 7.49 0.76 1.34
CA GLY A 448 8.79 0.12 1.28
C GLY A 448 9.10 -0.84 2.41
N GLN A 449 8.76 -0.49 3.66
CA GLN A 449 9.36 -1.14 4.83
C GLN A 449 8.89 -2.58 5.08
N PHE A 450 7.82 -3.04 4.42
CA PHE A 450 7.46 -4.46 4.41
C PHE A 450 8.54 -5.34 3.78
N ASN A 451 9.34 -4.79 2.87
CA ASN A 451 10.56 -5.38 2.37
C ASN A 451 11.76 -4.79 3.11
N SER A 452 12.60 -5.62 3.72
CA SER A 452 13.70 -5.12 4.55
C SER A 452 14.81 -4.38 3.79
N THR A 453 14.86 -4.47 2.45
CA THR A 453 15.89 -3.80 1.62
C THR A 453 15.44 -2.49 1.00
N TRP A 454 14.14 -2.26 0.82
CA TRP A 454 13.61 -1.07 0.14
C TRP A 454 13.70 0.21 1.00
N GLY A 455 13.61 0.06 2.32
CA GLY A 455 13.81 1.15 3.27
C GLY A 455 12.61 2.08 3.45
N ARG A 456 12.88 3.25 4.04
CA ARG A 456 11.86 4.21 4.53
C ARG A 456 11.25 5.12 3.48
N SER A 457 11.80 5.13 2.27
CA SER A 457 11.42 6.11 1.26
C SER A 457 11.03 5.39 0.00
N ASP A 458 9.75 5.53 -0.38
CA ASP A 458 9.22 4.78 -1.52
C ASP A 458 9.70 5.35 -2.86
N PHE A 459 10.16 6.61 -2.88
CA PHE A 459 10.78 7.21 -4.05
C PHE A 459 12.31 7.16 -4.05
N GLY A 460 12.88 7.06 -5.24
CA GLY A 460 14.30 7.28 -5.49
C GLY A 460 14.71 8.75 -5.38
N ALA A 461 16.00 9.00 -5.18
CA ALA A 461 16.54 10.35 -5.29
C ALA A 461 16.46 10.85 -6.75
N PRO A 462 16.17 12.14 -6.97
CA PRO A 462 16.00 13.20 -5.98
C PRO A 462 14.57 13.39 -5.47
N MET A 463 13.56 12.71 -6.04
CA MET A 463 12.14 12.84 -5.60
C MET A 463 11.95 12.56 -4.11
N LYS A 464 12.73 11.64 -3.55
CA LYS A 464 12.69 11.28 -2.13
C LYS A 464 12.86 12.45 -1.16
N TRP A 465 13.57 13.51 -1.55
CA TRP A 465 13.78 14.67 -0.68
C TRP A 465 12.54 15.54 -0.51
N LEU A 466 11.50 15.31 -1.32
CA LEU A 466 10.21 15.99 -1.20
C LEU A 466 9.27 15.27 -0.23
N LEU A 467 9.52 13.99 0.05
CA LEU A 467 8.69 13.19 0.95
C LEU A 467 8.86 13.64 2.42
N ASN A 468 7.77 13.53 3.17
CA ASN A 468 7.72 13.74 4.60
C ASN A 468 7.85 12.37 5.30
N LEU A 469 9.06 12.04 5.74
CA LEU A 469 9.37 10.71 6.30
C LEU A 469 9.22 10.63 7.83
N LYS A 470 8.94 11.77 8.48
CA LYS A 470 8.87 11.90 9.94
C LYS A 470 7.69 11.16 10.57
N PRO A 471 6.47 11.12 9.98
CA PRO A 471 5.33 10.39 10.54
C PRO A 471 5.50 8.87 10.56
N LEU A 472 6.42 8.31 9.76
CA LEU A 472 6.44 6.87 9.52
C LEU A 472 6.90 6.07 10.76
N VAL A 473 6.23 4.95 11.06
CA VAL A 473 6.71 3.95 12.03
C VAL A 473 8.07 3.37 11.61
N LYS A 474 8.81 2.79 12.55
CA LYS A 474 10.08 2.10 12.24
C LYS A 474 9.82 0.88 11.35
N GLY A 475 10.81 0.51 10.55
CA GLY A 475 10.68 -0.62 9.64
C GLY A 475 10.45 -1.95 10.34
N GLU A 476 11.01 -2.14 11.55
CA GLU A 476 10.74 -3.34 12.35
C GLU A 476 9.31 -3.39 12.90
N GLU A 477 8.72 -2.23 13.24
CA GLU A 477 7.34 -2.14 13.70
C GLU A 477 6.38 -2.50 12.55
N GLN A 478 6.61 -1.97 11.35
CA GLN A 478 5.82 -2.32 10.17
C GLN A 478 5.98 -3.80 9.77
N ARG A 479 7.20 -4.35 9.83
CA ARG A 479 7.43 -5.79 9.60
C ARG A 479 6.85 -6.68 10.70
N GLN A 480 6.71 -6.18 11.93
CA GLN A 480 6.05 -6.90 13.00
C GLN A 480 4.58 -7.18 12.65
N VAL A 481 3.88 -6.18 12.10
CA VAL A 481 2.50 -6.36 11.60
C VAL A 481 2.44 -7.44 10.52
N ALA A 482 3.36 -7.39 9.54
CA ALA A 482 3.43 -8.42 8.50
C ALA A 482 3.70 -9.81 9.07
N LYS A 483 4.65 -9.97 10.01
CA LYS A 483 4.90 -11.28 10.65
C LYS A 483 3.66 -11.82 11.35
N VAL A 484 2.97 -11.00 12.12
CA VAL A 484 1.78 -11.38 12.89
C VAL A 484 0.67 -11.85 11.95
N TYR A 485 0.29 -11.02 10.97
CA TYR A 485 -0.83 -11.32 10.08
C TYR A 485 -0.52 -12.42 9.06
N VAL A 486 0.68 -12.44 8.46
CA VAL A 486 1.08 -13.48 7.49
C VAL A 486 1.19 -14.84 8.16
N SER A 487 1.81 -14.91 9.34
CA SER A 487 2.00 -16.19 10.04
C SER A 487 0.68 -16.71 10.61
N ALA A 488 -0.14 -15.85 11.19
CA ALA A 488 -1.50 -16.21 11.64
C ALA A 488 -2.36 -16.77 10.50
N PHE A 489 -2.30 -16.11 9.33
CA PHE A 489 -3.10 -16.51 8.18
C PHE A 489 -2.59 -17.86 7.62
N ALA A 490 -1.28 -18.04 7.55
CA ALA A 490 -0.67 -19.30 7.14
C ALA A 490 -1.03 -20.45 8.10
N GLU A 491 -0.98 -20.23 9.42
CA GLU A 491 -1.42 -21.21 10.42
C GLU A 491 -2.91 -21.56 10.28
N ALA A 492 -3.76 -20.54 10.09
CA ALA A 492 -5.21 -20.74 9.95
C ALA A 492 -5.58 -21.51 8.69
N VAL A 493 -4.94 -21.18 7.56
CA VAL A 493 -5.31 -21.70 6.23
C VAL A 493 -4.59 -23.01 5.90
N LEU A 494 -3.30 -23.15 6.22
CA LEU A 494 -2.50 -24.32 5.85
C LEU A 494 -2.56 -25.45 6.89
N LYS A 495 -2.83 -25.12 8.16
CA LYS A 495 -2.87 -26.10 9.26
C LYS A 495 -4.22 -26.17 9.97
N GLY A 496 -5.22 -25.41 9.51
CA GLY A 496 -6.55 -25.38 10.11
C GLY A 496 -6.59 -24.77 11.52
N SER A 497 -5.60 -23.97 11.91
CA SER A 497 -5.52 -23.37 13.25
C SER A 497 -6.57 -22.29 13.47
N LYS A 498 -7.70 -22.67 14.06
CA LYS A 498 -8.85 -21.77 14.28
C LYS A 498 -8.60 -20.71 15.37
N VAL A 499 -7.61 -20.90 16.24
CA VAL A 499 -7.32 -19.98 17.36
C VAL A 499 -6.90 -18.58 16.92
N TYR A 500 -6.33 -18.45 15.72
CA TYR A 500 -5.93 -17.15 15.17
C TYR A 500 -7.05 -16.46 14.38
N GLN A 501 -8.10 -17.16 13.96
CA GLN A 501 -9.16 -16.56 13.13
C GLN A 501 -9.81 -15.31 13.75
N PRO A 502 -10.06 -15.24 15.08
CA PRO A 502 -10.66 -14.05 15.70
C PRO A 502 -9.91 -12.74 15.44
N MET A 503 -8.58 -12.75 15.31
CA MET A 503 -7.80 -11.52 15.12
C MET A 503 -8.05 -10.84 13.77
N PHE A 504 -8.50 -11.60 12.76
CA PHE A 504 -8.86 -11.02 11.47
C PHE A 504 -10.21 -10.32 11.53
N LYS A 505 -11.11 -10.77 12.41
CA LYS A 505 -12.38 -10.09 12.70
C LYS A 505 -12.15 -8.82 13.49
N ASN A 506 -11.33 -8.90 14.54
CA ASN A 506 -11.05 -7.79 15.44
C ASN A 506 -9.54 -7.69 15.75
N VAL A 507 -8.91 -6.65 15.20
CA VAL A 507 -7.49 -6.30 15.46
C VAL A 507 -7.22 -5.99 16.93
N ASP A 508 -8.22 -5.51 17.67
CA ASP A 508 -8.04 -5.09 19.06
C ASP A 508 -7.58 -6.27 19.95
N LEU A 509 -7.96 -7.51 19.61
CA LEU A 509 -7.59 -8.77 20.29
C LEU A 509 -6.09 -9.10 20.28
N VAL A 510 -5.33 -8.46 19.40
CA VAL A 510 -3.89 -8.71 19.20
C VAL A 510 -3.06 -7.43 19.29
N SER A 511 -3.62 -6.38 19.89
CA SER A 511 -2.95 -5.07 20.01
C SER A 511 -1.65 -5.13 20.79
N ASP A 512 -1.50 -6.11 21.69
CA ASP A 512 -0.28 -6.39 22.45
C ASP A 512 0.85 -6.98 21.56
N TRP A 513 0.53 -7.52 20.38
CA TRP A 513 1.50 -8.04 19.41
C TRP A 513 1.91 -7.04 18.34
N LEU A 514 1.21 -5.91 18.26
CA LEU A 514 1.30 -4.91 17.19
C LEU A 514 1.89 -3.58 17.74
N PRO A 515 2.50 -2.75 16.87
CA PRO A 515 2.83 -1.39 17.27
C PRO A 515 1.55 -0.58 17.55
N LYS A 516 1.65 0.39 18.46
CA LYS A 516 0.54 1.27 18.84
C LYS A 516 0.21 2.23 17.70
N GLU A 517 -0.73 1.83 16.86
CA GLU A 517 -1.18 2.58 15.69
C GLU A 517 -2.70 2.45 15.53
N ASP A 518 -3.26 3.27 14.65
CA ASP A 518 -4.64 3.09 14.22
C ASP A 518 -4.73 2.06 13.10
N TYR A 519 -5.63 1.09 13.27
CA TYR A 519 -5.89 0.03 12.32
C TYR A 519 -7.34 0.04 11.83
N ARG A 520 -7.57 -0.32 10.57
CA ARG A 520 -8.90 -0.67 10.04
C ARG A 520 -8.85 -2.11 9.57
N SER A 521 -9.67 -2.95 10.22
CA SER A 521 -9.85 -4.35 9.84
C SER A 521 -11.22 -4.54 9.22
N GLN A 522 -11.25 -5.18 8.05
CA GLN A 522 -12.47 -5.62 7.39
C GLN A 522 -12.41 -7.13 7.22
N TYR A 523 -13.53 -7.81 7.46
CA TYR A 523 -13.59 -9.26 7.43
C TYR A 523 -14.92 -9.79 6.93
N SER A 524 -14.87 -10.90 6.18
CA SER A 524 -16.03 -11.69 5.81
C SER A 524 -15.67 -13.16 5.66
N ASP A 525 -16.59 -14.04 6.06
CA ASP A 525 -16.54 -15.49 5.87
C ASP A 525 -17.90 -16.00 5.36
N ILE A 526 -17.99 -17.29 5.01
CA ILE A 526 -19.25 -17.88 4.50
C ILE A 526 -20.40 -17.90 5.51
N TYR A 527 -20.12 -17.72 6.80
CA TYR A 527 -21.13 -17.74 7.85
C TYR A 527 -21.81 -16.39 8.04
N LYS A 528 -21.30 -15.33 7.38
CA LYS A 528 -21.96 -14.02 7.33
C LYS A 528 -23.08 -14.02 6.30
N ASN A 529 -24.32 -14.03 6.76
CA ASN A 529 -25.48 -13.76 5.91
C ASN A 529 -25.65 -12.24 5.75
N VAL A 530 -25.20 -11.70 4.62
CA VAL A 530 -25.32 -10.27 4.29
C VAL A 530 -26.75 -9.99 3.82
N LEU A 531 -27.44 -9.11 4.54
CA LEU A 531 -28.81 -8.70 4.21
C LEU A 531 -28.83 -7.51 3.25
N VAL A 532 -27.94 -6.53 3.47
CA VAL A 532 -27.86 -5.31 2.67
C VAL A 532 -26.39 -4.96 2.46
N ASN A 533 -25.99 -4.83 1.19
CA ASN A 533 -24.64 -4.45 0.76
C ASN A 533 -24.63 -3.33 -0.29
N PHE A 534 -25.80 -2.78 -0.65
CA PHE A 534 -25.93 -1.65 -1.57
C PHE A 534 -25.37 -1.87 -3.00
N GLU A 535 -25.13 -3.12 -3.40
CA GLU A 535 -24.62 -3.45 -4.75
C GLU A 535 -25.71 -3.85 -5.76
N GLY A 536 -26.94 -4.09 -5.27
CA GLY A 536 -27.94 -4.89 -5.98
C GLY A 536 -28.83 -4.14 -6.98
N ASP A 537 -29.20 -2.89 -6.68
CA ASP A 537 -30.13 -2.11 -7.50
C ASP A 537 -29.85 -0.60 -7.41
N LEU A 538 -30.62 0.20 -8.16
CA LEU A 538 -30.56 1.68 -8.15
C LEU A 538 -31.61 2.29 -7.20
N ASP A 539 -32.55 1.49 -6.70
CA ASP A 539 -33.63 1.96 -5.85
C ASP A 539 -33.19 1.91 -4.39
N VAL A 540 -32.75 3.07 -3.91
CA VAL A 540 -32.28 3.28 -2.54
C VAL A 540 -33.31 2.92 -1.44
N THR A 541 -34.55 2.58 -1.80
CA THR A 541 -35.60 2.14 -0.87
C THR A 541 -35.81 0.62 -0.87
N SER A 542 -35.03 -0.14 -1.64
CA SER A 542 -35.09 -1.60 -1.69
C SER A 542 -33.72 -2.27 -1.61
N SER A 543 -33.74 -3.56 -1.31
CA SER A 543 -32.59 -4.44 -1.46
C SER A 543 -33.07 -5.79 -2.00
N PRO A 544 -32.17 -6.64 -2.54
CA PRO A 544 -32.52 -7.99 -2.94
C PRO A 544 -33.29 -8.77 -1.86
N ASN A 545 -34.03 -9.80 -2.28
CA ASN A 545 -34.89 -10.62 -1.41
C ASN A 545 -36.11 -9.90 -0.81
N GLY A 546 -36.50 -8.73 -1.34
CA GLY A 546 -37.73 -8.03 -0.94
C GLY A 546 -37.60 -7.21 0.34
N ILE A 547 -36.37 -6.94 0.78
CA ILE A 547 -36.06 -6.05 1.90
C ILE A 547 -36.40 -4.62 1.51
N LYS A 548 -37.03 -3.88 2.43
CA LYS A 548 -37.37 -2.46 2.23
C LYS A 548 -36.52 -1.59 3.14
N LEU A 549 -36.03 -0.50 2.58
CA LEU A 549 -35.12 0.45 3.23
C LEU A 549 -35.83 1.80 3.37
N SER A 550 -35.66 2.46 4.50
CA SER A 550 -36.15 3.84 4.69
C SER A 550 -35.21 4.65 5.56
N ALA A 551 -35.14 5.96 5.30
CA ALA A 551 -34.33 6.90 6.03
C ALA A 551 -35.21 8.09 6.46
N GLU A 552 -35.31 8.32 7.77
CA GLU A 552 -36.13 9.36 8.37
C GLU A 552 -35.26 10.39 9.08
N ASN A 553 -35.62 11.68 9.01
CA ASN A 553 -34.99 12.80 9.69
C ASN A 553 -33.49 13.07 9.41
N PHE A 554 -32.90 12.41 8.41
CA PHE A 554 -31.55 12.75 7.94
C PHE A 554 -31.52 14.07 7.18
N LYS A 555 -30.36 14.75 7.21
CA LYS A 555 -30.10 15.93 6.35
C LYS A 555 -29.90 15.51 4.91
N PHE A 556 -29.22 14.38 4.71
CA PHE A 556 -29.10 13.71 3.44
C PHE A 556 -28.85 12.23 3.67
N TRP A 557 -29.20 11.43 2.68
CA TRP A 557 -28.80 10.04 2.57
C TRP A 557 -28.66 9.68 1.09
N ARG A 558 -27.76 8.77 0.76
CA ARG A 558 -27.53 8.28 -0.61
C ARG A 558 -26.72 6.99 -0.60
N GLU A 559 -26.82 6.24 -1.67
CA GLU A 559 -25.85 5.19 -2.00
C GLU A 559 -24.82 5.77 -2.98
N THR A 560 -23.55 5.40 -2.82
CA THR A 560 -22.45 5.89 -3.66
C THR A 560 -21.36 4.84 -3.80
N GLU A 561 -20.73 4.79 -4.98
CA GLU A 561 -19.47 4.07 -5.16
C GLU A 561 -18.39 4.76 -4.31
N LEU A 562 -17.63 3.97 -3.56
CA LEU A 562 -16.52 4.49 -2.78
C LEU A 562 -15.31 4.78 -3.67
N GLU A 563 -14.71 5.94 -3.44
CA GLU A 563 -13.49 6.37 -4.11
C GLU A 563 -12.27 6.19 -3.18
N SER A 564 -11.18 5.75 -3.77
CA SER A 564 -9.83 5.85 -3.22
C SER A 564 -9.35 7.31 -3.18
N ARG A 565 -8.24 7.60 -2.50
CA ARG A 565 -7.77 9.01 -2.35
C ARG A 565 -7.38 9.69 -3.65
N ASP A 566 -6.96 8.91 -4.63
CA ASP A 566 -6.59 9.34 -5.98
C ASP A 566 -7.80 9.44 -6.92
N GLY A 567 -9.01 9.12 -6.43
CA GLY A 567 -10.27 9.22 -7.16
C GLY A 567 -10.63 7.96 -7.96
N GLY A 568 -9.85 6.88 -7.89
CA GLY A 568 -10.25 5.62 -8.50
C GLY A 568 -11.28 4.86 -7.67
N SER A 569 -12.05 3.99 -8.32
CA SER A 569 -13.11 3.18 -7.68
C SER A 569 -12.53 2.10 -6.76
N GLN A 570 -13.13 1.94 -5.57
CA GLN A 570 -12.88 0.81 -4.67
C GLN A 570 -13.65 -0.46 -5.06
N GLN A 571 -14.51 -0.38 -6.09
CA GLN A 571 -15.39 -1.45 -6.57
C GLN A 571 -16.38 -1.98 -5.53
N ASN A 572 -16.88 -1.07 -4.71
CA ASN A 572 -18.04 -1.28 -3.85
C ASN A 572 -18.85 0.01 -3.72
N ASN A 573 -20.14 -0.16 -3.49
CA ASN A 573 -21.09 0.87 -3.13
C ASN A 573 -21.32 0.86 -1.61
N ALA A 574 -21.68 2.01 -1.06
CA ALA A 574 -22.01 2.13 0.36
C ALA A 574 -23.09 3.18 0.60
N LEU A 575 -23.82 3.01 1.69
CA LEU A 575 -24.79 3.98 2.17
C LEU A 575 -24.08 5.09 2.95
N VAL A 576 -24.36 6.35 2.58
CA VAL A 576 -23.88 7.53 3.30
C VAL A 576 -25.06 8.22 3.98
N LEU A 577 -25.00 8.36 5.30
CA LEU A 577 -26.03 9.01 6.11
C LEU A 577 -25.45 10.23 6.80
N GLY A 578 -26.06 11.40 6.60
CA GLY A 578 -25.67 12.65 7.25
C GLY A 578 -26.76 13.21 8.15
N TRP A 579 -26.45 13.49 9.42
CA TRP A 579 -27.41 14.03 10.37
C TRP A 579 -26.86 15.20 11.19
N GLN A 580 -27.79 16.04 11.64
CA GLN A 580 -27.54 17.08 12.62
C GLN A 580 -28.85 17.47 13.31
N TYR A 581 -28.85 17.49 14.63
CA TYR A 581 -29.95 18.01 15.43
C TYR A 581 -29.44 18.76 16.67
N GLY A 582 -30.30 19.57 17.28
CA GLY A 582 -29.97 20.38 18.46
C GLY A 582 -30.25 19.64 19.78
N ALA A 583 -29.69 20.15 20.88
CA ALA A 583 -29.85 19.55 22.22
C ALA A 583 -31.33 19.41 22.69
N ASN A 584 -32.25 20.20 22.11
CA ASN A 584 -33.68 20.18 22.42
C ASN A 584 -34.52 19.45 21.35
N ALA A 585 -33.90 18.60 20.51
CA ALA A 585 -34.63 17.83 19.52
C ALA A 585 -35.64 16.90 20.19
N SER A 586 -36.87 16.82 19.65
CA SER A 586 -37.84 15.83 20.11
C SER A 586 -37.37 14.43 19.71
N LYS A 587 -37.85 13.40 20.43
CA LYS A 587 -37.56 12.00 20.07
C LYS A 587 -37.98 11.67 18.63
N ASP A 588 -39.07 12.26 18.16
CA ASP A 588 -39.58 12.08 16.80
C ASP A 588 -38.72 12.75 15.72
N SER A 589 -37.75 13.58 16.12
CA SER A 589 -36.79 14.24 15.22
C SER A 589 -35.45 13.50 15.13
N ILE A 590 -35.28 12.38 15.85
CA ILE A 590 -34.04 11.61 15.81
C ILE A 590 -33.94 10.89 14.46
N PRO A 591 -32.78 10.94 13.77
CA PRO A 591 -32.58 10.21 12.53
C PRO A 591 -32.62 8.70 12.73
N ILE A 592 -33.38 8.02 11.88
CA ILE A 592 -33.54 6.57 11.91
C ILE A 592 -33.41 6.01 10.51
N TYR A 593 -32.49 5.08 10.32
CA TYR A 593 -32.42 4.23 9.13
C TYR A 593 -33.02 2.87 9.43
N SER A 594 -33.99 2.43 8.64
CA SER A 594 -34.76 1.21 8.89
C SER A 594 -34.56 0.19 7.78
N ILE A 595 -34.32 -1.05 8.18
CA ILE A 595 -34.27 -2.23 7.32
C ILE A 595 -35.46 -3.10 7.71
N ALA A 596 -36.49 -3.12 6.87
CA ALA A 596 -37.68 -3.95 7.07
C ALA A 596 -37.52 -5.27 6.32
N LEU A 597 -37.65 -6.36 7.06
CA LEU A 597 -37.47 -7.73 6.59
C LEU A 597 -38.84 -8.30 6.18
N PRO A 598 -38.95 -8.91 4.99
CA PRO A 598 -40.18 -9.59 4.59
C PRO A 598 -40.34 -10.91 5.34
N ASP A 599 -41.58 -11.39 5.49
CA ASP A 599 -41.90 -12.66 6.16
C ASP A 599 -41.19 -13.88 5.54
N THR A 600 -40.73 -13.77 4.29
CA THR A 600 -39.95 -14.79 3.58
C THR A 600 -38.55 -15.00 4.16
N ILE A 601 -38.03 -14.04 4.93
CA ILE A 601 -36.74 -14.14 5.62
C ILE A 601 -37.02 -14.24 7.12
N SER A 602 -37.09 -15.46 7.66
CA SER A 602 -37.49 -15.70 9.06
C SER A 602 -36.52 -16.56 9.88
N ASP A 603 -35.43 -17.03 9.27
CA ASP A 603 -34.45 -17.92 9.92
C ASP A 603 -33.37 -17.14 10.72
N PHE A 604 -33.82 -16.39 11.73
CA PHE A 604 -32.94 -15.68 12.67
C PHE A 604 -32.87 -16.35 14.04
N GLY A 605 -33.48 -17.52 14.24
CA GLY A 605 -33.45 -18.22 15.52
C GLY A 605 -32.04 -18.65 15.94
N MET A 606 -31.14 -18.85 14.97
CA MET A 606 -29.76 -19.28 15.19
C MET A 606 -28.72 -18.17 14.97
N VAL A 607 -29.10 -16.88 14.89
CA VAL A 607 -28.07 -15.82 14.78
C VAL A 607 -27.38 -15.55 16.11
N ASP A 608 -26.09 -15.25 16.05
CA ASP A 608 -25.25 -15.04 17.22
C ASP A 608 -24.65 -13.63 17.28
N THR A 609 -24.33 -13.04 16.12
CA THR A 609 -23.71 -11.72 16.05
C THR A 609 -24.29 -10.92 14.89
N LEU A 610 -24.72 -9.69 15.14
CA LEU A 610 -24.97 -8.69 14.09
C LEU A 610 -23.65 -8.07 13.67
N ALA A 611 -23.40 -7.93 12.37
CA ALA A 611 -22.21 -7.30 11.84
C ALA A 611 -22.54 -6.27 10.78
N LEU A 612 -21.77 -5.19 10.75
CA LEU A 612 -21.84 -4.12 9.75
C LEU A 612 -20.45 -3.55 9.50
N SER A 613 -20.17 -3.12 8.28
CA SER A 613 -18.95 -2.41 7.93
C SER A 613 -19.22 -0.90 7.99
N MET A 614 -18.37 -0.13 8.67
CA MET A 614 -18.58 1.30 8.84
C MET A 614 -17.30 2.14 8.71
N ALA A 615 -17.46 3.40 8.29
CA ALA A 615 -16.42 4.42 8.35
C ALA A 615 -16.99 5.80 8.65
N MET A 616 -16.11 6.71 9.08
CA MET A 616 -16.44 8.13 9.21
C MET A 616 -16.47 8.79 7.82
N GLY A 617 -17.61 9.41 7.48
CA GLY A 617 -17.79 10.16 6.24
C GLY A 617 -17.39 11.63 6.35
N ASN A 618 -17.52 12.37 5.24
CA ASN A 618 -17.08 13.77 5.18
C ASN A 618 -18.13 14.73 5.79
N ILE A 619 -17.89 15.16 7.03
CA ILE A 619 -18.75 16.09 7.77
C ILE A 619 -18.93 17.43 7.07
N SER A 620 -17.97 17.85 6.25
CA SER A 620 -18.06 19.12 5.51
C SER A 620 -19.27 19.17 4.56
N GLU A 621 -19.80 18.01 4.16
CA GLU A 621 -21.01 17.90 3.33
C GLU A 621 -22.27 18.44 4.01
N LEU A 622 -22.32 18.43 5.35
CA LEU A 622 -23.46 18.98 6.09
C LEU A 622 -23.53 20.52 6.00
N LYS A 623 -22.49 21.18 5.47
CA LYS A 623 -22.39 22.65 5.29
C LYS A 623 -22.71 23.44 6.57
N THR A 624 -22.33 22.90 7.73
CA THR A 624 -22.70 23.46 9.03
C THR A 624 -21.75 24.57 9.43
N LYS A 625 -22.31 25.75 9.71
CA LYS A 625 -21.59 26.89 10.28
C LYS A 625 -22.01 27.06 11.74
N ASP A 626 -21.05 27.32 12.62
CA ASP A 626 -21.29 27.75 13.99
C ASP A 626 -21.93 29.16 14.01
N LYS A 627 -22.35 29.62 15.20
CA LYS A 627 -22.95 30.96 15.38
C LYS A 627 -22.03 32.12 14.99
N LYS A 628 -20.73 31.86 14.74
CA LYS A 628 -19.71 32.83 14.31
C LYS A 628 -19.31 32.65 12.84
N GLY A 629 -20.00 31.79 12.09
CA GLY A 629 -19.73 31.52 10.67
C GLY A 629 -18.55 30.59 10.37
N LYS A 630 -17.94 29.96 11.39
CA LYS A 630 -16.87 28.95 11.24
C LYS A 630 -17.48 27.57 11.03
N ASN A 631 -16.80 26.68 10.31
CA ASN A 631 -17.24 25.29 10.18
C ASN A 631 -17.23 24.61 11.55
N ILE A 632 -18.24 23.78 11.84
CA ILE A 632 -18.25 22.96 13.06
C ILE A 632 -17.08 21.97 13.00
N GLU A 633 -16.30 21.86 14.08
CA GLU A 633 -15.22 20.89 14.17
C GLU A 633 -15.77 19.46 14.11
N ALA A 634 -15.12 18.63 13.31
CA ALA A 634 -15.41 17.20 13.24
C ALA A 634 -15.05 16.55 14.59
N PRO A 635 -15.88 15.65 15.15
CA PRO A 635 -15.42 14.77 16.21
C PRO A 635 -14.18 14.00 15.72
N LYS A 636 -13.25 13.79 16.66
CA LYS A 636 -11.97 13.14 16.37
C LYS A 636 -12.13 11.63 16.14
N ILE A 637 -13.18 11.05 16.70
CA ILE A 637 -13.43 9.61 16.78
C ILE A 637 -14.86 9.37 16.31
N GLY A 638 -15.11 8.22 15.67
CA GLY A 638 -16.34 7.92 14.94
C GLY A 638 -17.63 8.12 15.73
N PHE A 639 -18.77 7.95 15.07
CA PHE A 639 -20.06 8.27 15.67
C PHE A 639 -20.71 7.07 16.34
N ASN A 640 -21.20 7.28 17.56
CA ASN A 640 -22.01 6.31 18.27
C ASN A 640 -23.49 6.48 17.91
N PHE A 641 -24.20 5.37 17.82
CA PHE A 641 -25.63 5.30 17.63
C PHE A 641 -26.16 3.97 18.19
N SER A 642 -27.45 3.90 18.45
CA SER A 642 -28.09 2.67 18.92
C SER A 642 -28.55 1.82 17.74
N VAL A 643 -28.33 0.52 17.81
CA VAL A 643 -28.99 -0.46 16.95
C VAL A 643 -30.19 -1.03 17.70
N VAL A 644 -31.35 -1.07 17.06
CA VAL A 644 -32.59 -1.60 17.63
C VAL A 644 -33.10 -2.76 16.77
N LEU A 645 -33.29 -3.92 17.40
CA LEU A 645 -33.95 -5.06 16.80
C LEU A 645 -35.41 -5.08 17.23
N LYS A 646 -36.34 -5.34 16.30
CA LYS A 646 -37.78 -5.39 16.57
C LYS A 646 -38.42 -6.63 15.94
N ASP A 647 -39.21 -7.34 16.72
CA ASP A 647 -39.99 -8.49 16.24
C ASP A 647 -41.42 -8.10 15.81
N SER A 648 -42.09 -9.02 15.12
CA SER A 648 -43.47 -8.84 14.64
C SER A 648 -44.53 -8.81 15.75
N LEU A 649 -44.16 -9.10 17.00
CA LEU A 649 -45.02 -8.98 18.18
C LEU A 649 -44.91 -7.58 18.83
N GLY A 650 -44.00 -6.74 18.33
CA GLY A 650 -43.76 -5.39 18.85
C GLY A 650 -42.72 -5.32 19.95
N ASN A 651 -42.05 -6.42 20.31
CA ASN A 651 -40.94 -6.37 21.26
C ASN A 651 -39.70 -5.80 20.59
N SER A 652 -38.89 -5.06 21.34
CA SER A 652 -37.64 -4.49 20.85
C SER A 652 -36.54 -4.48 21.90
N ALA A 653 -35.29 -4.50 21.43
CA ALA A 653 -34.09 -4.34 22.26
C ALA A 653 -33.13 -3.36 21.58
N SER A 654 -32.41 -2.56 22.38
CA SER A 654 -31.51 -1.50 21.90
C SER A 654 -30.13 -1.65 22.51
N VAL A 655 -29.09 -1.59 21.67
CA VAL A 655 -27.67 -1.69 22.06
C VAL A 655 -26.88 -0.57 21.38
N ALA A 656 -26.04 0.14 22.14
CA ALA A 656 -25.13 1.14 21.59
C ALA A 656 -23.92 0.47 20.93
N LEU A 657 -23.48 1.02 19.80
CA LEU A 657 -22.43 0.40 18.97
C LEU A 657 -21.05 0.39 19.65
N ASP A 658 -20.72 1.44 20.39
CA ASP A 658 -19.44 1.64 21.09
C ASP A 658 -19.21 0.70 22.27
N LYS A 659 -20.26 0.08 22.80
CA LYS A 659 -20.17 -0.87 23.92
C LYS A 659 -19.24 -2.05 23.59
N GLU A 660 -19.26 -2.49 22.34
CA GLU A 660 -18.57 -3.72 21.88
C GLU A 660 -17.48 -3.41 20.84
N ASN A 661 -17.33 -2.14 20.42
CA ASN A 661 -16.47 -1.76 19.29
C ASN A 661 -15.74 -0.45 19.53
N ARG A 662 -14.45 -0.43 19.17
CA ARG A 662 -13.75 0.84 18.94
C ARG A 662 -14.21 1.46 17.63
N LEU A 663 -14.81 2.65 17.70
CA LEU A 663 -15.36 3.34 16.53
C LEU A 663 -14.25 3.84 15.59
N PRO A 664 -14.43 3.75 14.26
CA PRO A 664 -13.38 4.16 13.32
C PRO A 664 -13.24 5.69 13.24
N SER A 665 -12.02 6.20 13.38
CA SER A 665 -11.65 7.58 13.03
C SER A 665 -11.23 7.70 11.55
N THR A 666 -11.05 8.92 11.04
CA THR A 666 -10.43 9.13 9.72
C THR A 666 -8.91 9.10 9.86
N ILE A 667 -8.24 8.20 9.14
CA ILE A 667 -6.78 8.23 9.02
C ILE A 667 -6.41 9.28 7.97
N LYS A 668 -5.72 10.33 8.42
CA LYS A 668 -5.21 11.42 7.56
C LYS A 668 -3.71 11.31 7.38
N THR A 669 -3.24 11.80 6.24
CA THR A 669 -1.86 11.62 5.79
C THR A 669 -1.31 12.91 5.20
N LYS A 670 -0.01 13.13 5.40
CA LYS A 670 0.77 14.19 4.76
C LYS A 670 2.02 13.58 4.15
N PHE A 671 1.98 13.35 2.84
CA PHE A 671 2.98 12.59 2.09
C PHE A 671 4.27 13.35 1.84
N THR A 672 4.15 14.63 1.54
CA THR A 672 5.27 15.48 1.16
C THR A 672 5.46 16.61 2.17
N LYS A 673 6.63 17.25 2.10
CA LYS A 673 6.94 18.46 2.85
C LYS A 673 5.99 19.63 2.52
N PHE A 674 5.30 19.58 1.37
CA PHE A 674 4.50 20.69 0.86
C PHE A 674 3.07 20.27 0.54
N LYS A 675 2.09 20.86 1.23
CA LYS A 675 0.66 20.54 1.04
C LYS A 675 0.16 20.65 -0.41
N PHE A 676 0.71 21.57 -1.21
CA PHE A 676 0.33 21.69 -2.61
C PHE A 676 0.80 20.51 -3.47
N LEU A 677 1.91 19.87 -3.10
CA LEU A 677 2.41 18.67 -3.80
C LEU A 677 1.54 17.46 -3.51
N ASP A 678 1.07 17.28 -2.27
CA ASP A 678 0.17 16.18 -1.92
C ASP A 678 -1.08 16.18 -2.82
N LYS A 679 -1.67 17.37 -3.03
CA LYS A 679 -2.83 17.52 -3.92
C LYS A 679 -2.53 17.11 -5.37
N ASP A 680 -1.36 17.48 -5.88
CA ASP A 680 -1.00 17.27 -7.29
C ASP A 680 -0.43 15.87 -7.56
N MET A 681 0.23 15.26 -6.57
CA MET A 681 0.94 13.99 -6.72
C MET A 681 0.20 12.79 -6.14
N ILE A 682 -0.66 13.00 -5.13
CA ILE A 682 -1.26 11.91 -4.35
C ILE A 682 -2.80 11.97 -4.42
N GLY A 683 -3.40 13.11 -4.07
CA GLY A 683 -4.85 13.29 -4.06
C GLY A 683 -5.37 13.83 -2.72
N LYS A 684 -6.46 13.23 -2.23
CA LYS A 684 -7.07 13.59 -0.94
C LYS A 684 -6.13 13.18 0.23
N ASP A 685 -6.22 13.89 1.35
CA ASP A 685 -5.40 13.61 2.55
C ASP A 685 -5.86 12.35 3.31
N SER A 686 -6.97 11.75 2.89
CA SER A 686 -7.61 10.58 3.46
C SER A 686 -8.44 9.87 2.38
N GLU A 687 -8.76 8.61 2.63
CA GLU A 687 -9.73 7.81 1.88
C GLU A 687 -10.65 7.07 2.84
N VAL A 688 -11.86 6.76 2.39
CA VAL A 688 -12.82 6.00 3.21
C VAL A 688 -12.39 4.54 3.21
N GLN A 689 -12.04 4.02 4.38
CA GLN A 689 -11.74 2.59 4.59
C GLN A 689 -12.66 2.07 5.70
N LEU A 690 -13.51 1.11 5.36
CA LEU A 690 -14.48 0.56 6.31
C LEU A 690 -13.80 -0.36 7.32
N LYS A 691 -14.28 -0.31 8.56
CA LYS A 691 -13.99 -1.24 9.65
C LYS A 691 -15.23 -2.10 9.91
N SER A 692 -15.06 -3.41 10.05
CA SER A 692 -16.15 -4.28 10.49
C SER A 692 -16.40 -4.09 11.99
N CYS A 693 -17.66 -3.88 12.35
CA CYS A 693 -18.16 -3.78 13.72
C CYS A 693 -19.14 -4.90 14.01
N TYR A 694 -19.13 -5.38 15.24
CA TYR A 694 -19.84 -6.58 15.67
C TYR A 694 -20.65 -6.29 16.94
N ILE A 695 -21.89 -6.73 16.99
CA ILE A 695 -22.74 -6.64 18.18
C ILE A 695 -23.26 -8.04 18.49
N PRO A 696 -22.83 -8.67 19.59
CA PRO A 696 -23.36 -9.95 20.02
C PRO A 696 -24.87 -9.88 20.25
N ILE A 697 -25.59 -10.91 19.81
CA ILE A 697 -27.04 -11.03 20.01
C ILE A 697 -27.38 -11.15 21.49
N SER A 698 -26.50 -11.73 22.30
CA SER A 698 -26.61 -11.75 23.76
C SER A 698 -26.78 -10.35 24.36
N SER A 699 -26.08 -9.34 23.84
CA SER A 699 -26.19 -7.95 24.32
C SER A 699 -27.59 -7.35 24.13
N PHE A 700 -28.37 -7.84 23.16
CA PHE A 700 -29.79 -7.47 22.99
C PHE A 700 -30.69 -8.24 23.95
N LEU A 701 -30.46 -9.55 24.09
CA LEU A 701 -31.27 -10.43 24.95
C LEU A 701 -31.10 -10.09 26.44
N GLU A 702 -29.92 -9.63 26.86
CA GLU A 702 -29.68 -9.09 28.21
C GLU A 702 -30.59 -7.89 28.56
N LYS A 703 -31.10 -7.16 27.56
CA LYS A 703 -32.03 -6.05 27.78
C LYS A 703 -33.47 -6.51 27.94
N THR A 704 -33.85 -7.66 27.37
CA THR A 704 -35.21 -8.19 27.40
C THR A 704 -35.28 -9.65 26.92
N ASP A 705 -36.00 -10.49 27.67
CA ASP A 705 -36.29 -11.88 27.30
C ASP A 705 -37.47 -12.01 26.30
N SER A 706 -38.19 -10.89 26.07
CA SER A 706 -39.40 -10.87 25.25
C SER A 706 -39.10 -10.85 23.75
N LEU A 707 -37.93 -10.36 23.33
CA LEU A 707 -37.55 -10.29 21.92
C LEU A 707 -37.46 -11.69 21.31
N LYS A 708 -38.22 -11.95 20.24
CA LYS A 708 -38.20 -13.24 19.52
C LYS A 708 -37.50 -13.10 18.18
N LEU A 709 -36.25 -13.56 18.12
CA LEU A 709 -35.41 -13.46 16.92
C LEU A 709 -36.01 -14.20 15.71
N ASN A 710 -36.62 -15.37 15.89
CA ASN A 710 -37.33 -16.09 14.82
C ASN A 710 -38.54 -15.33 14.24
N LYS A 711 -38.92 -14.20 14.84
CA LYS A 711 -39.95 -13.27 14.38
C LYS A 711 -39.39 -11.88 14.12
N LEU A 712 -38.07 -11.75 13.95
CA LEU A 712 -37.42 -10.48 13.65
C LEU A 712 -38.04 -9.88 12.38
N GLN A 713 -38.50 -8.64 12.50
CA GLN A 713 -39.22 -7.94 11.43
C GLN A 713 -38.44 -6.72 10.93
N SER A 714 -37.67 -6.07 11.81
CA SER A 714 -36.87 -4.92 11.41
C SER A 714 -35.62 -4.70 12.24
N ILE A 715 -34.65 -4.06 11.59
CA ILE A 715 -33.43 -3.52 12.20
C ILE A 715 -33.49 -2.01 12.01
N HIS A 716 -33.29 -1.25 13.09
CA HIS A 716 -33.23 0.20 13.05
C HIS A 716 -31.87 0.69 13.54
N LEU A 717 -31.23 1.57 12.77
CA LEU A 717 -30.07 2.33 13.18
C LEU A 717 -30.57 3.70 13.65
N VAL A 718 -30.50 3.94 14.95
CA VAL A 718 -31.09 5.11 15.61
C VAL A 718 -29.97 6.03 16.08
N PHE A 719 -29.82 7.19 15.44
CA PHE A 719 -28.72 8.12 15.64
C PHE A 719 -28.96 9.04 16.85
N ASP A 720 -29.09 8.44 18.04
CA ASP A 720 -29.52 9.08 19.30
C ASP A 720 -28.39 9.47 20.25
N LYS A 721 -27.15 9.01 20.01
CA LYS A 721 -26.01 9.29 20.91
C LYS A 721 -25.30 10.57 20.52
N ASP A 722 -24.84 10.64 19.28
CA ASP A 722 -24.20 11.84 18.75
C ASP A 722 -25.18 12.70 17.94
N SER A 723 -25.18 14.01 18.18
CA SER A 723 -26.13 14.94 17.56
C SER A 723 -25.71 15.42 16.17
N LEU A 724 -24.52 15.05 15.70
CA LEU A 724 -23.93 15.48 14.44
C LEU A 724 -23.06 14.35 13.91
N GLY A 725 -23.24 13.98 12.64
CA GLY A 725 -22.30 13.06 12.01
C GLY A 725 -22.60 12.75 10.55
N VAL A 726 -21.62 12.11 9.92
CA VAL A 726 -21.75 11.51 8.60
C VAL A 726 -21.14 10.12 8.66
N VAL A 727 -21.95 9.07 8.53
CA VAL A 727 -21.47 7.68 8.56
C VAL A 727 -21.56 7.08 7.16
N VAL A 728 -20.58 6.24 6.83
CA VAL A 728 -20.60 5.37 5.66
C VAL A 728 -20.82 3.94 6.16
N LEU A 729 -21.79 3.22 5.59
CA LEU A 729 -22.21 1.89 6.01
C LEU A 729 -22.26 0.92 4.83
N ASP A 730 -21.86 -0.32 5.07
CA ASP A 730 -21.87 -1.41 4.11
C ASP A 730 -22.02 -2.78 4.82
N ASP A 731 -22.28 -3.84 4.06
CA ASP A 731 -22.34 -5.25 4.48
C ASP A 731 -23.06 -5.49 5.82
N ILE A 732 -24.31 -5.02 5.94
CA ILE A 732 -25.14 -5.23 7.14
C ILE A 732 -25.73 -6.65 7.09
N GLY A 733 -25.49 -7.44 8.14
CA GLY A 733 -25.94 -8.83 8.18
C GLY A 733 -25.67 -9.53 9.50
N PHE A 734 -25.95 -10.83 9.55
CA PHE A 734 -25.77 -11.64 10.76
C PHE A 734 -24.83 -12.81 10.53
N TYR A 735 -24.04 -13.13 11.54
CA TYR A 735 -23.39 -14.42 11.67
C TYR A 735 -24.34 -15.39 12.36
N LYS A 736 -24.45 -16.60 11.81
CA LYS A 736 -25.13 -17.71 12.48
C LYS A 736 -24.23 -18.31 13.56
N ARG A 737 -24.85 -18.80 14.64
CA ARG A 737 -24.24 -19.67 15.62
C ARG A 737 -23.82 -20.93 14.89
N VAL A 738 -22.52 -21.08 14.68
CA VAL A 738 -21.99 -22.35 14.20
C VAL A 738 -22.08 -23.30 15.38
N GLU A 739 -22.86 -24.38 15.27
CA GLU A 739 -22.72 -25.54 16.17
C GLU A 739 -21.31 -26.08 15.97
N ARG A 740 -20.33 -25.50 16.65
CA ARG A 740 -19.01 -26.11 16.81
C ARG A 740 -18.99 -26.70 18.20
N ASP A 741 -18.73 -28.00 18.25
CA ASP A 741 -18.43 -28.76 19.44
C ASP A 741 -17.61 -27.91 20.41
N THR A 742 -18.09 -27.85 21.65
CA THR A 742 -17.39 -27.40 22.84
C THR A 742 -15.89 -27.66 22.74
N ILE A 743 -15.10 -26.60 22.52
CA ILE A 743 -13.73 -26.56 22.99
C ILE A 743 -13.73 -25.53 24.11
N GLN A 744 -13.92 -26.09 25.30
CA GLN A 744 -13.65 -25.51 26.60
C GLN A 744 -12.14 -25.37 26.80
#